data_AF-A0A1F2EW09-F1
#
_entry.id   AF-A0A1F2EW09-F1
#
_cell.length_a   1.000
_cell.length_b   1.000
_cell.length_c   1.000
_cell.angle_alpha   90.00
_cell.angle_beta   90.00
_cell.angle_gamma   90.00
#
_symmetry.space_group_name_H-M   'P 1'
#
loop_
_entity.id
_entity.type
_entity.pdbx_description
1 polymer ?
#
loop_
_entity_poly.entity_id
_entity_poly.type
_entity_poly.pdbx_seq_one_letter_code
_entity_poly.pdbx_strand_id
1 'polypeptide(L)'
;MNWLQSFIQRADISHTFKEASIGIEREGHRITPAGQLALTPHPKQVDGSTTSFYIQRDFAESQLELVTPPVYTSDQVMEWLQAIHEVVIESLTEEERIWPFSMPPVLPEDEAIAVADLEDASAVAYRDYLVEVYGKKLQMISGIHYNMQVSPDFIQKLHEEAKAVEGNKQSLKAFQSDFYLRLARNFLRYQWILVYLFGAAPIADDSFFRVPSDKFDHPVRSIRNSHLGYINKDDVTFTYDNLEDYVAQLEANVTEKRLIAEKEFYSNVRLRGANKARSLLDKGIKYLEFRLIDIQPDAPYGIKASDIDFIKYFVLYLIWSGKDVSMADVHYGIDLKTKVAEEDTFSKTQAMEEGLVILSEMKDMLAAINADQSIIDTTEVMVERLKDPTLTPAGKMMTSMQDVDGYLEAGRQLAEELYQSSWEKPYALGGFEDMELSTQILMFDAIQEGYQMDILDRDDQMIRLKYKTHEEIVKNANITSKDPYIGHYVMENKVVTKALLAEHGIHVPKSLEFNQFNEALKVADLYSEKAFVIKPKSTNMGIGISIFKKGASKQAFKAALEIAFREDHTVLIEDFAFGTEYRFYVQEGKVLSIVNRVGANVIGDGVSTVKALVDKKNEDPKRGIDHRSPLEKIQLGEIEVNTLKQQGLTPDDIIPEGKQVILRENSNISTGGDSIEVLADMHESYKEIAIKMAKVLGVKITGLDLMIEDIHTPATADNYALIEANFNPMMMMHIYPAFGEGKRITKDLLAFLFPEKTKFTGGK
;
A
#
# COMPACT_ATOMS: atom_id res chain seq x y z
N MET A 1 -38.36 -0.28 23.15
CA MET A 1 -37.08 0.42 22.92
C MET A 1 -36.47 0.71 24.28
N ASN A 2 -35.27 0.21 24.56
CA ASN A 2 -34.57 0.50 25.82
C ASN A 2 -33.89 1.89 25.74
N TRP A 3 -33.42 2.43 26.86
CA TRP A 3 -32.83 3.77 26.89
C TRP A 3 -31.60 3.89 25.98
N LEU A 4 -30.81 2.82 25.84
CA LEU A 4 -29.63 2.75 24.98
C LEU A 4 -30.00 2.93 23.50
N GLN A 5 -31.05 2.26 23.03
CA GLN A 5 -31.55 2.41 21.67
C GLN A 5 -32.05 3.83 21.42
N SER A 6 -32.80 4.41 22.36
CA SER A 6 -33.25 5.81 22.27
C SER A 6 -32.08 6.81 22.33
N PHE A 7 -30.99 6.48 23.04
CA PHE A 7 -29.76 7.26 23.06
C PHE A 7 -29.05 7.23 21.71
N ILE A 8 -28.86 6.03 21.14
CA ILE A 8 -28.15 5.84 19.86
C ILE A 8 -28.90 6.51 18.70
N GLN A 9 -30.23 6.58 18.73
CA GLN A 9 -31.03 7.22 17.66
C GLN A 9 -30.91 8.75 17.60
N ARG A 10 -30.34 9.40 18.61
CA ARG A 10 -30.08 10.85 18.54
C ARG A 10 -29.08 11.11 17.41
N ALA A 11 -29.32 12.14 16.59
CA ALA A 11 -28.58 12.35 15.34
C ALA A 11 -27.05 12.45 15.54
N ASP A 12 -26.61 13.15 16.59
CA ASP A 12 -25.21 13.32 16.97
C ASP A 12 -24.57 12.03 17.50
N ILE A 13 -25.36 11.17 18.15
CA ILE A 13 -24.90 9.88 18.69
C ILE A 13 -24.84 8.84 17.58
N SER A 14 -25.86 8.75 16.73
CA SER A 14 -25.93 7.80 15.61
C SER A 14 -24.70 7.92 14.69
N HIS A 15 -24.25 9.15 14.43
CA HIS A 15 -23.01 9.38 13.67
C HIS A 15 -21.81 8.68 14.33
N THR A 16 -21.55 8.98 15.60
CA THR A 16 -20.41 8.41 16.33
C THR A 16 -20.54 6.91 16.59
N PHE A 17 -21.77 6.39 16.68
CA PHE A 17 -22.03 4.96 16.83
C PHE A 17 -21.63 4.16 15.59
N LYS A 18 -21.83 4.75 14.39
CA LYS A 18 -21.41 4.15 13.11
C LYS A 18 -19.90 4.22 12.87
N GLU A 19 -19.18 5.06 13.60
CA GLU A 19 -17.73 5.21 13.47
C GLU A 19 -16.98 4.12 14.27
N ALA A 20 -16.05 3.46 13.59
CA ALA A 20 -15.11 2.53 14.18
C ALA A 20 -13.85 2.48 13.32
N SER A 21 -12.68 2.31 13.93
CA SER A 21 -11.48 1.95 13.16
C SER A 21 -11.35 0.44 13.07
N ILE A 22 -10.89 -0.02 11.90
CA ILE A 22 -10.75 -1.41 11.51
C ILE A 22 -9.31 -1.65 11.07
N GLY A 23 -8.70 -2.71 11.57
CA GLY A 23 -7.45 -3.25 11.06
C GLY A 23 -7.60 -4.74 10.75
N ILE A 24 -6.92 -5.22 9.73
CA ILE A 24 -6.93 -6.62 9.32
C ILE A 24 -5.53 -7.21 9.45
N GLU A 25 -5.43 -8.40 10.03
CA GLU A 25 -4.25 -9.26 9.94
C GLU A 25 -4.65 -10.46 9.07
N ARG A 26 -3.95 -10.71 7.97
CA ARG A 26 -4.23 -11.81 7.04
C ARG A 26 -3.02 -12.72 6.95
N GLU A 27 -3.20 -13.95 7.39
CA GLU A 27 -2.17 -14.97 7.33
C GLU A 27 -2.20 -15.70 5.98
N GLY A 28 -1.06 -16.21 5.53
CA GLY A 28 -1.02 -17.09 4.36
C GLY A 28 0.36 -17.68 4.09
N HIS A 29 0.38 -18.91 3.57
CA HIS A 29 1.63 -19.59 3.27
C HIS A 29 2.23 -19.17 1.93
N ARG A 30 3.54 -18.97 1.90
CA ARG A 30 4.33 -19.02 0.68
C ARG A 30 4.34 -20.46 0.15
N ILE A 31 4.11 -20.61 -1.14
CA ILE A 31 4.09 -21.89 -1.86
C ILE A 31 4.87 -21.78 -3.17
N THR A 32 5.26 -22.90 -3.76
CA THR A 32 5.79 -22.95 -5.13
C THR A 32 4.66 -22.86 -6.16
N PRO A 33 4.92 -22.56 -7.45
CA PRO A 33 3.92 -22.65 -8.52
C PRO A 33 3.26 -24.04 -8.64
N ALA A 34 3.93 -25.08 -8.15
CA ALA A 34 3.38 -26.44 -8.07
C ALA A 34 2.42 -26.65 -6.88
N GLY A 35 2.16 -25.62 -6.07
CA GLY A 35 1.28 -25.70 -4.90
C GLY A 35 1.92 -26.32 -3.67
N GLN A 36 3.24 -26.54 -3.66
CA GLN A 36 3.95 -27.11 -2.52
C GLN A 36 4.34 -26.02 -1.53
N LEU A 37 4.33 -26.30 -0.23
CA LEU A 37 4.80 -25.35 0.79
C LEU A 37 6.23 -24.87 0.49
N ALA A 38 6.47 -23.56 0.52
CA ALA A 38 7.82 -23.02 0.37
C ALA A 38 8.67 -23.39 1.59
N LEU A 39 9.83 -24.01 1.36
CA LEU A 39 10.80 -24.40 2.40
C LEU A 39 12.01 -23.46 2.46
N THR A 40 11.92 -22.34 1.74
CA THR A 40 12.92 -21.29 1.67
C THR A 40 12.83 -20.36 2.88
N PRO A 41 13.94 -19.68 3.26
CA PRO A 41 13.90 -18.63 4.27
C PRO A 41 12.97 -17.47 3.87
N HIS A 42 12.66 -16.60 4.83
CA HIS A 42 11.96 -15.35 4.58
C HIS A 42 12.64 -14.52 3.48
N PRO A 43 11.88 -13.91 2.55
CA PRO A 43 12.44 -13.14 1.44
C PRO A 43 13.39 -12.05 1.93
N LYS A 44 14.62 -12.04 1.40
CA LYS A 44 15.67 -11.09 1.83
C LYS A 44 15.36 -9.63 1.54
N GLN A 45 14.41 -9.37 0.65
CA GLN A 45 14.01 -8.02 0.27
C GLN A 45 13.01 -7.40 1.25
N VAL A 46 12.34 -8.22 2.08
CA VAL A 46 11.31 -7.79 3.02
C VAL A 46 11.90 -7.71 4.43
N ASP A 47 11.49 -6.70 5.20
CA ASP A 47 11.82 -6.60 6.62
C ASP A 47 11.21 -7.79 7.40
N GLY A 48 12.04 -8.79 7.68
CA GLY A 48 11.68 -9.94 8.50
C GLY A 48 11.83 -9.70 10.01
N SER A 49 12.22 -8.51 10.46
CA SER A 49 12.41 -8.24 11.89
C SER A 49 11.08 -8.25 12.64
N THR A 50 11.13 -8.51 13.94
CA THR A 50 9.95 -8.39 14.82
C THR A 50 9.47 -6.94 15.00
N THR A 51 10.09 -5.98 14.30
CA THR A 51 9.70 -4.56 14.29
C THR A 51 9.04 -4.13 12.99
N SER A 52 8.96 -5.03 11.99
CA SER A 52 8.20 -4.79 10.77
C SER A 52 6.72 -4.58 11.08
N PHE A 53 6.15 -3.50 10.56
CA PHE A 53 4.75 -3.14 10.84
C PHE A 53 3.77 -3.96 9.99
N TYR A 54 4.00 -4.02 8.67
CA TYR A 54 3.02 -4.55 7.70
C TYR A 54 3.19 -6.02 7.37
N ILE A 55 4.43 -6.54 7.33
CA ILE A 55 4.72 -7.90 6.87
C ILE A 55 5.47 -8.62 7.98
N GLN A 56 4.80 -9.59 8.58
CA GLN A 56 5.29 -10.37 9.71
C GLN A 56 5.28 -11.86 9.37
N ARG A 57 5.65 -12.69 10.35
CA ARG A 57 5.59 -14.14 10.29
C ARG A 57 4.85 -14.64 11.52
N ASP A 58 3.84 -15.48 11.31
CA ASP A 58 3.13 -16.13 12.41
C ASP A 58 3.93 -17.34 12.92
N PHE A 59 3.45 -18.57 12.79
CA PHE A 59 4.14 -19.73 13.33
C PHE A 59 5.32 -20.20 12.47
N ALA A 60 5.09 -20.48 11.19
CA ALA A 60 6.07 -21.08 10.29
C ALA A 60 6.83 -20.03 9.46
N GLU A 61 8.03 -20.37 9.00
CA GLU A 61 8.84 -19.50 8.14
C GLU A 61 8.18 -19.22 6.78
N SER A 62 7.31 -20.14 6.33
CA SER A 62 6.50 -19.98 5.13
C SER A 62 5.23 -19.17 5.38
N GLN A 63 4.80 -18.98 6.63
CA GLN A 63 3.51 -18.37 6.97
C GLN A 63 3.67 -16.87 7.21
N LEU A 64 3.34 -16.09 6.20
CA LEU A 64 3.32 -14.63 6.31
C LEU A 64 2.07 -14.17 7.05
N GLU A 65 2.19 -13.06 7.77
CA GLU A 65 1.08 -12.35 8.40
C GLU A 65 1.11 -10.90 7.88
N LEU A 66 0.07 -10.52 7.15
CA LEU A 66 -0.05 -9.22 6.47
C LEU A 66 -0.99 -8.33 7.27
N VAL A 67 -0.46 -7.23 7.83
CA VAL A 67 -1.13 -6.41 8.83
C VAL A 67 -1.42 -5.02 8.26
N THR A 68 -2.70 -4.65 8.15
CA THR A 68 -3.11 -3.31 7.73
C THR A 68 -3.00 -2.32 8.89
N PRO A 69 -2.80 -1.01 8.61
CA PRO A 69 -3.02 0.00 9.64
C PRO A 69 -4.53 0.11 9.97
N PRO A 70 -4.87 0.68 11.13
CA PRO A 70 -6.27 0.94 11.47
C PRO A 70 -6.82 2.10 10.62
N VAL A 71 -7.92 1.84 9.89
CA VAL A 71 -8.61 2.80 8.99
C VAL A 71 -10.11 2.77 9.23
N TYR A 72 -10.91 3.64 8.61
CA TYR A 72 -12.32 3.86 9.02
C TYR A 72 -13.37 3.31 8.05
N THR A 73 -12.96 2.95 6.83
CA THR A 73 -13.85 2.38 5.80
C THR A 73 -13.33 1.05 5.29
N SER A 74 -14.24 0.19 4.83
CA SER A 74 -13.90 -1.08 4.20
C SER A 74 -13.06 -0.89 2.94
N ASP A 75 -13.34 0.14 2.14
CA ASP A 75 -12.53 0.49 0.96
C ASP A 75 -11.07 0.79 1.33
N GLN A 76 -10.82 1.58 2.38
CA GLN A 76 -9.46 1.85 2.85
C GLN A 76 -8.76 0.57 3.32
N VAL A 77 -9.48 -0.35 3.97
CA VAL A 77 -8.90 -1.65 4.35
C VAL A 77 -8.48 -2.43 3.10
N MET A 78 -9.32 -2.44 2.05
CA MET A 78 -9.03 -3.12 0.80
C MET A 78 -7.83 -2.51 0.06
N GLU A 79 -7.72 -1.18 0.03
CA GLU A 79 -6.58 -0.46 -0.54
C GLU A 79 -5.27 -0.89 0.14
N TRP A 80 -5.24 -0.92 1.47
CA TRP A 80 -4.07 -1.37 2.22
C TRP A 80 -3.78 -2.87 2.06
N LEU A 81 -4.82 -3.71 2.05
CA LEU A 81 -4.64 -5.15 1.79
C LEU A 81 -4.03 -5.37 0.41
N GLN A 82 -4.53 -4.67 -0.62
CA GLN A 82 -3.98 -4.73 -1.97
C GLN A 82 -2.51 -4.34 -1.99
N ALA A 83 -2.18 -3.14 -1.50
CA ALA A 83 -0.81 -2.63 -1.49
C ALA A 83 0.16 -3.58 -0.77
N ILE A 84 -0.22 -4.12 0.39
CA ILE A 84 0.64 -5.02 1.17
C ILE A 84 0.82 -6.36 0.44
N HIS A 85 -0.24 -6.91 -0.17
CA HIS A 85 -0.14 -8.14 -0.94
C HIS A 85 0.74 -7.96 -2.18
N GLU A 86 0.57 -6.88 -2.94
CA GLU A 86 1.40 -6.58 -4.11
C GLU A 86 2.86 -6.40 -3.71
N VAL A 87 3.15 -5.62 -2.66
CA VAL A 87 4.52 -5.46 -2.14
C VAL A 87 5.14 -6.81 -1.78
N VAL A 88 4.39 -7.68 -1.09
CA VAL A 88 4.88 -9.02 -0.75
C VAL A 88 5.16 -9.83 -2.00
N ILE A 89 4.20 -9.94 -2.90
CA ILE A 89 4.26 -10.74 -4.13
C ILE A 89 5.42 -10.29 -5.02
N GLU A 90 5.59 -8.98 -5.21
CA GLU A 90 6.69 -8.41 -5.98
C GLU A 90 8.05 -8.55 -5.28
N SER A 91 8.06 -8.81 -3.98
CA SER A 91 9.27 -9.11 -3.20
C SER A 91 9.61 -10.61 -3.11
N LEU A 92 8.68 -11.49 -3.51
CA LEU A 92 8.93 -12.93 -3.59
C LEU A 92 9.88 -13.26 -4.75
N THR A 93 10.49 -14.44 -4.69
CA THR A 93 11.17 -15.00 -5.87
C THR A 93 10.13 -15.43 -6.91
N GLU A 94 10.52 -15.51 -8.19
CA GLU A 94 9.66 -16.04 -9.26
C GLU A 94 9.16 -17.47 -8.99
N GLU A 95 9.82 -18.20 -8.09
CA GLU A 95 9.50 -19.55 -7.65
C GLU A 95 8.49 -19.61 -6.49
N GLU A 96 7.90 -18.49 -6.06
CA GLU A 96 6.98 -18.43 -4.93
C GLU A 96 5.67 -17.70 -5.22
N ARG A 97 4.59 -18.13 -4.57
CA ARG A 97 3.23 -17.56 -4.57
C ARG A 97 2.67 -17.53 -3.15
N ILE A 98 1.51 -16.90 -2.97
CA ILE A 98 0.78 -16.89 -1.69
C ILE A 98 -0.46 -17.78 -1.78
N TRP A 99 -0.56 -18.74 -0.86
CA TRP A 99 -1.70 -19.64 -0.76
C TRP A 99 -2.98 -18.88 -0.39
N PRO A 100 -4.11 -19.12 -1.08
CA PRO A 100 -5.32 -18.32 -0.92
C PRO A 100 -6.33 -18.86 0.09
N PHE A 101 -6.06 -19.96 0.81
CA PHE A 101 -7.03 -20.60 1.69
C PHE A 101 -6.57 -20.73 3.13
N SER A 102 -7.54 -20.91 4.04
CA SER A 102 -7.29 -21.13 5.47
C SER A 102 -6.68 -22.49 5.77
N MET A 103 -7.20 -23.55 5.16
CA MET A 103 -6.55 -24.85 5.23
C MET A 103 -5.25 -24.81 4.40
N PRO A 104 -4.18 -25.50 4.81
CA PRO A 104 -2.91 -25.46 4.10
C PRO A 104 -2.97 -26.26 2.78
N PRO A 105 -2.00 -26.06 1.86
CA PRO A 105 -1.76 -27.00 0.79
C PRO A 105 -1.26 -28.35 1.35
N VAL A 106 -0.86 -29.28 0.48
CA VAL A 106 -0.19 -30.52 0.91
C VAL A 106 1.01 -30.18 1.79
N LEU A 107 0.98 -30.65 3.04
CA LEU A 107 2.04 -30.44 4.01
C LEU A 107 3.12 -31.52 3.85
N PRO A 108 4.41 -31.15 3.98
CA PRO A 108 5.47 -32.14 4.10
C PRO A 108 5.45 -32.79 5.49
N GLU A 109 6.36 -33.74 5.71
CA GLU A 109 6.62 -34.27 7.05
C GLU A 109 7.01 -33.16 8.04
N ASP A 110 6.65 -33.34 9.31
CA ASP A 110 6.81 -32.33 10.36
C ASP A 110 8.26 -31.81 10.47
N GLU A 111 9.27 -32.64 10.25
CA GLU A 111 10.69 -32.24 10.31
C GLU A 111 11.05 -31.20 9.24
N ALA A 112 10.36 -31.19 8.10
CA ALA A 112 10.61 -30.26 7.01
C ALA A 112 9.93 -28.90 7.20
N ILE A 113 8.90 -28.80 8.05
CA ILE A 113 8.22 -27.53 8.34
C ILE A 113 9.12 -26.69 9.26
N ALA A 114 9.69 -25.61 8.72
CA ALA A 114 10.51 -24.68 9.48
C ALA A 114 9.65 -23.74 10.33
N VAL A 115 9.96 -23.66 11.63
CA VAL A 115 9.45 -22.62 12.53
C VAL A 115 10.06 -21.28 12.13
N ALA A 116 9.31 -20.19 12.28
CA ALA A 116 9.79 -18.85 11.91
C ALA A 116 11.13 -18.50 12.59
N ASP A 117 12.12 -18.09 11.79
CA ASP A 117 13.45 -17.69 12.27
C ASP A 117 13.42 -16.24 12.75
N LEU A 118 13.25 -16.07 14.07
CA LEU A 118 13.07 -14.77 14.71
C LEU A 118 14.27 -14.41 15.58
N GLU A 119 14.64 -13.14 15.58
CA GLU A 119 15.72 -12.61 16.43
C GLU A 119 15.41 -12.70 17.93
N ASP A 120 14.13 -12.68 18.32
CA ASP A 120 13.69 -12.79 19.70
C ASP A 120 13.69 -14.25 20.19
N ALA A 121 14.68 -14.59 21.02
CA ALA A 121 14.82 -15.92 21.62
C ALA A 121 13.57 -16.39 22.39
N SER A 122 12.80 -15.46 22.99
CA SER A 122 11.56 -15.81 23.69
C SER A 122 10.42 -16.16 22.73
N ALA A 123 10.44 -15.58 21.53
CA ALA A 123 9.50 -15.88 20.46
C ALA A 123 9.79 -17.25 19.82
N VAL A 124 11.05 -17.62 19.68
CA VAL A 124 11.49 -18.95 19.23
C VAL A 124 11.12 -20.03 20.25
N ALA A 125 11.54 -19.86 21.51
CA ALA A 125 11.26 -20.85 22.57
C ALA A 125 9.76 -21.12 22.78
N TYR A 126 8.92 -20.11 22.56
CA TYR A 126 7.47 -20.29 22.60
C TYR A 126 6.95 -21.19 21.47
N ARG A 127 7.48 -21.04 20.26
CA ARG A 127 7.06 -21.86 19.11
C ARG A 127 7.55 -23.30 19.26
N ASP A 128 8.76 -23.52 19.77
CA ASP A 128 9.27 -24.86 20.09
C ASP A 128 8.33 -25.60 21.05
N TYR A 129 7.81 -24.91 22.06
CA TYR A 129 6.79 -25.49 22.95
C TYR A 129 5.46 -25.80 22.23
N LEU A 130 4.98 -24.91 21.36
CA LEU A 130 3.77 -25.18 20.59
C LEU A 130 3.91 -26.43 19.71
N VAL A 131 5.10 -26.66 19.14
CA VAL A 131 5.44 -27.90 18.44
C VAL A 131 5.29 -29.10 19.35
N GLU A 132 5.84 -29.06 20.56
CA GLU A 132 5.79 -30.18 21.52
C GLU A 132 4.35 -30.52 21.95
N VAL A 133 3.48 -29.52 22.13
CA VAL A 133 2.12 -29.73 22.67
C VAL A 133 1.07 -29.98 21.59
N TYR A 134 1.14 -29.25 20.48
CA TYR A 134 0.10 -29.25 19.45
C TYR A 134 0.60 -29.78 18.09
N GLY A 135 1.89 -30.08 17.95
CA GLY A 135 2.49 -30.44 16.67
C GLY A 135 2.52 -29.25 15.70
N LYS A 136 3.15 -29.44 14.53
CA LYS A 136 3.29 -28.37 13.54
C LYS A 136 2.06 -28.20 12.66
N LYS A 137 1.41 -29.30 12.28
CA LYS A 137 0.31 -29.30 11.30
C LYS A 137 -0.86 -28.39 11.67
N LEU A 138 -1.25 -28.37 12.96
CA LEU A 138 -2.32 -27.49 13.44
C LEU A 138 -1.97 -26.01 13.25
N GLN A 139 -0.70 -25.65 13.43
CA GLN A 139 -0.20 -24.29 13.31
C GLN A 139 -0.13 -23.80 11.85
N MET A 140 -0.28 -24.71 10.88
CA MET A 140 -0.31 -24.39 9.45
C MET A 140 -1.69 -23.92 8.98
N ILE A 141 -2.67 -23.80 9.89
CA ILE A 141 -3.94 -23.15 9.56
C ILE A 141 -3.72 -21.65 9.55
N SER A 142 -4.10 -21.01 8.45
CA SER A 142 -4.11 -19.55 8.29
C SER A 142 -5.52 -18.98 8.42
N GLY A 143 -5.65 -17.72 8.82
CA GLY A 143 -6.92 -17.02 8.87
C GLY A 143 -6.80 -15.50 8.76
N ILE A 144 -7.91 -14.85 9.08
CA ILE A 144 -8.01 -13.40 9.17
C ILE A 144 -8.34 -13.01 10.61
N HIS A 145 -7.60 -12.05 11.15
CA HIS A 145 -7.98 -11.34 12.37
C HIS A 145 -8.60 -9.99 12.00
N TYR A 146 -9.80 -9.76 12.53
CA TYR A 146 -10.54 -8.51 12.38
C TYR A 146 -10.42 -7.69 13.65
N ASN A 147 -9.65 -6.61 13.61
CA ASN A 147 -9.45 -5.70 14.72
C ASN A 147 -10.43 -4.54 14.62
N MET A 148 -11.20 -4.26 15.68
CA MET A 148 -12.18 -3.17 15.68
C MET A 148 -12.14 -2.35 16.96
N GLN A 149 -11.97 -1.04 16.81
CA GLN A 149 -12.14 -0.06 17.88
C GLN A 149 -13.41 0.75 17.64
N VAL A 150 -14.36 0.69 18.58
CA VAL A 150 -15.54 1.58 18.57
C VAL A 150 -15.07 3.02 18.83
N SER A 151 -15.70 3.99 18.18
CA SER A 151 -15.38 5.42 18.32
C SER A 151 -15.19 5.82 19.79
N PRO A 152 -14.01 6.35 20.16
CA PRO A 152 -13.79 6.89 21.51
C PRO A 152 -14.79 7.98 21.88
N ASP A 153 -15.25 8.78 20.91
CA ASP A 153 -16.27 9.81 21.13
C ASP A 153 -17.62 9.19 21.51
N PHE A 154 -18.03 8.11 20.82
CA PHE A 154 -19.23 7.36 21.19
C PHE A 154 -19.15 6.80 22.61
N ILE A 155 -18.02 6.19 22.98
CA ILE A 155 -17.81 5.62 24.32
C ILE A 155 -17.88 6.73 25.39
N GLN A 156 -17.27 7.89 25.13
CA GLN A 156 -17.31 9.03 26.02
C GLN A 156 -18.76 9.53 26.22
N LYS A 157 -19.50 9.75 25.14
CA LYS A 157 -20.90 10.20 25.19
C LYS A 157 -21.80 9.19 25.90
N LEU A 158 -21.59 7.90 25.64
CA LEU A 158 -22.33 6.83 26.32
C LEU A 158 -22.03 6.79 27.82
N HIS A 159 -20.77 7.03 28.24
CA HIS A 159 -20.39 7.13 29.65
C HIS A 159 -21.07 8.29 30.37
N GLU A 160 -21.15 9.45 29.71
CA GLU A 160 -21.83 10.64 30.22
C GLU A 160 -23.33 10.41 30.38
N GLU A 161 -23.96 9.75 29.41
CA GLU A 161 -25.39 9.37 29.49
C GLU A 161 -25.65 8.35 30.60
N ALA A 162 -24.82 7.31 30.72
CA ALA A 162 -24.96 6.28 31.77
C ALA A 162 -24.82 6.89 33.18
N LYS A 163 -23.96 7.90 33.35
CA LYS A 163 -23.91 8.70 34.60
C LYS A 163 -25.21 9.41 34.89
N ALA A 164 -25.81 10.03 33.88
CA ALA A 164 -27.02 10.83 34.03
C ALA A 164 -28.27 9.98 34.28
N VAL A 165 -28.42 8.87 33.58
CA VAL A 165 -29.66 8.06 33.56
C VAL A 165 -29.61 6.89 34.55
N GLU A 166 -28.44 6.25 34.72
CA GLU A 166 -28.29 5.07 35.58
C GLU A 166 -27.51 5.35 36.86
N GLY A 167 -26.98 6.57 37.03
CA GLY A 167 -26.16 6.93 38.18
C GLY A 167 -24.82 6.20 38.22
N ASN A 168 -24.29 5.77 37.06
CA ASN A 168 -22.99 5.11 36.95
C ASN A 168 -21.87 5.98 37.55
N LYS A 169 -20.98 5.40 38.36
CA LYS A 169 -19.88 6.12 39.06
C LYS A 169 -18.48 5.73 38.58
N GLN A 170 -18.39 4.92 37.54
CA GLN A 170 -17.12 4.40 37.05
C GLN A 170 -16.30 5.51 36.39
N SER A 171 -14.97 5.37 36.43
CA SER A 171 -14.09 6.14 35.55
C SER A 171 -14.34 5.76 34.10
N LEU A 172 -14.00 6.65 33.15
CA LEU A 172 -14.15 6.36 31.72
C LEU A 172 -13.38 5.09 31.32
N LYS A 173 -12.19 4.88 31.87
CA LYS A 173 -11.37 3.68 31.63
C LYS A 173 -12.08 2.38 32.07
N ALA A 174 -12.64 2.40 33.28
CA ALA A 174 -13.35 1.24 33.83
C ALA A 174 -14.62 0.97 33.01
N PHE A 175 -15.40 2.02 32.72
CA PHE A 175 -16.59 1.92 31.87
C PHE A 175 -16.27 1.35 30.49
N GLN A 176 -15.20 1.84 29.84
CA GLN A 176 -14.74 1.34 28.54
C GLN A 176 -14.33 -0.14 28.60
N SER A 177 -13.69 -0.56 29.69
CA SER A 177 -13.28 -1.97 29.84
C SER A 177 -14.50 -2.87 30.02
N ASP A 178 -15.46 -2.48 30.85
CA ASP A 178 -16.72 -3.22 31.04
C ASP A 178 -17.55 -3.27 29.76
N PHE A 179 -17.57 -2.17 28.99
CA PHE A 179 -18.19 -2.10 27.66
C PHE A 179 -17.61 -3.17 26.73
N TYR A 180 -16.28 -3.24 26.61
CA TYR A 180 -15.62 -4.22 25.74
C TYR A 180 -15.74 -5.66 26.24
N LEU A 181 -15.74 -5.89 27.55
CA LEU A 181 -15.99 -7.21 28.14
C LEU A 181 -17.39 -7.71 27.82
N ARG A 182 -18.40 -6.85 27.97
CA ARG A 182 -19.78 -7.16 27.60
C ARG A 182 -19.93 -7.42 26.10
N LEU A 183 -19.24 -6.63 25.27
CA LEU A 183 -19.21 -6.85 23.83
C LEU A 183 -18.56 -8.19 23.48
N ALA A 184 -17.46 -8.55 24.13
CA ALA A 184 -16.80 -9.84 23.96
C ALA A 184 -17.72 -11.02 24.37
N ARG A 185 -18.45 -10.92 25.48
CA ARG A 185 -19.45 -11.92 25.89
C ARG A 185 -20.54 -12.10 24.84
N ASN A 186 -21.15 -11.01 24.39
CA ASN A 186 -22.18 -11.04 23.35
C ASN A 186 -21.63 -11.62 22.04
N PHE A 187 -20.41 -11.25 21.65
CA PHE A 187 -19.77 -11.81 20.48
C PHE A 187 -19.60 -13.32 20.61
N LEU A 188 -19.04 -13.80 21.72
CA LEU A 188 -18.83 -15.24 21.92
C LEU A 188 -20.15 -16.03 21.97
N ARG A 189 -21.25 -15.42 22.41
CA ARG A 189 -22.59 -16.03 22.37
C ARG A 189 -23.13 -16.19 20.93
N TYR A 190 -22.89 -15.21 20.06
CA TYR A 190 -23.52 -15.13 18.75
C TYR A 190 -22.58 -15.32 17.55
N GLN A 191 -21.28 -15.51 17.79
CA GLN A 191 -20.23 -15.70 16.78
C GLN A 191 -20.51 -16.81 15.77
N TRP A 192 -21.33 -17.80 16.13
CA TRP A 192 -21.72 -18.91 15.27
C TRP A 192 -22.33 -18.41 13.94
N ILE A 193 -22.99 -17.24 13.94
CA ILE A 193 -23.59 -16.66 12.74
C ILE A 193 -22.53 -16.26 11.71
N LEU A 194 -21.38 -15.75 12.17
CA LEU A 194 -20.28 -15.38 11.28
C LEU A 194 -19.60 -16.63 10.71
N VAL A 195 -19.44 -17.69 11.52
CA VAL A 195 -18.95 -18.99 11.02
C VAL A 195 -19.92 -19.58 9.98
N TYR A 196 -21.23 -19.44 10.20
CA TYR A 196 -22.20 -19.90 9.21
C TYR A 196 -22.10 -19.12 7.88
N LEU A 197 -22.09 -17.80 7.97
CA LEU A 197 -22.16 -16.92 6.80
C LEU A 197 -20.83 -16.85 6.02
N PHE A 198 -19.70 -17.06 6.70
CA PHE A 198 -18.36 -16.81 6.14
C PHE A 198 -17.39 -17.99 6.23
N GLY A 199 -17.81 -19.15 6.76
CA GLY A 199 -16.96 -20.34 6.80
C GLY A 199 -16.45 -20.70 5.39
N ALA A 200 -15.14 -20.91 5.28
CA ALA A 200 -14.43 -21.09 4.01
C ALA A 200 -13.30 -22.14 4.13
N ALA A 201 -13.47 -23.11 5.03
CA ALA A 201 -12.52 -24.18 5.27
C ALA A 201 -13.20 -25.56 5.26
N PRO A 202 -13.89 -25.96 4.17
CA PRO A 202 -14.75 -27.14 4.19
C PRO A 202 -14.00 -28.48 4.11
N ILE A 203 -12.80 -28.49 3.55
CA ILE A 203 -12.01 -29.69 3.30
C ILE A 203 -10.52 -29.40 3.51
N ALA A 204 -9.73 -30.45 3.75
CA ALA A 204 -8.28 -30.40 3.83
C ALA A 204 -7.67 -31.68 3.27
N ASP A 205 -6.42 -31.60 2.81
CA ASP A 205 -5.64 -32.74 2.37
C ASP A 205 -5.30 -33.69 3.54
N ASP A 206 -5.09 -34.98 3.24
CA ASP A 206 -4.79 -36.00 4.24
C ASP A 206 -3.51 -35.70 5.05
N SER A 207 -2.56 -34.97 4.46
CA SER A 207 -1.34 -34.54 5.12
C SER A 207 -1.58 -33.62 6.34
N PHE A 208 -2.73 -32.94 6.42
CA PHE A 208 -3.07 -32.07 7.56
C PHE A 208 -3.45 -32.87 8.82
N PHE A 209 -4.15 -33.99 8.67
CA PHE A 209 -4.67 -34.75 9.80
C PHE A 209 -3.54 -35.49 10.53
N ARG A 210 -3.65 -35.60 11.87
CA ARG A 210 -2.66 -36.33 12.69
C ARG A 210 -2.86 -37.83 12.53
N VAL A 211 -4.11 -38.27 12.55
CA VAL A 211 -4.51 -39.64 12.24
C VAL A 211 -5.67 -39.65 11.26
N PRO A 212 -5.82 -40.69 10.42
CA PRO A 212 -6.90 -40.75 9.43
C PRO A 212 -8.31 -40.64 10.02
N SER A 213 -8.50 -41.02 11.28
CA SER A 213 -9.80 -40.93 11.98
C SER A 213 -10.19 -39.51 12.38
N ASP A 214 -9.27 -38.55 12.32
CA ASP A 214 -9.59 -37.13 12.58
C ASP A 214 -10.38 -36.52 11.42
N LYS A 215 -10.25 -37.09 10.21
CA LYS A 215 -10.90 -36.57 9.00
C LYS A 215 -12.42 -36.75 9.08
N PHE A 216 -13.16 -35.68 8.82
CA PHE A 216 -14.61 -35.73 8.64
C PHE A 216 -14.97 -36.60 7.42
N ASP A 217 -16.05 -37.37 7.52
CA ASP A 217 -16.55 -38.23 6.43
C ASP A 217 -17.31 -37.45 5.33
N HIS A 218 -17.53 -36.16 5.55
CA HIS A 218 -18.14 -35.21 4.62
C HIS A 218 -17.48 -33.83 4.74
N PRO A 219 -17.58 -32.97 3.71
CA PRO A 219 -17.16 -31.58 3.80
C PRO A 219 -17.99 -30.82 4.85
N VAL A 220 -17.29 -30.16 5.77
CA VAL A 220 -17.93 -29.36 6.82
C VAL A 220 -17.99 -27.89 6.40
N ARG A 221 -18.45 -26.99 7.26
CA ARG A 221 -18.46 -25.56 6.96
C ARG A 221 -17.11 -24.91 7.18
N SER A 222 -16.44 -25.25 8.29
CA SER A 222 -15.13 -24.71 8.64
C SER A 222 -14.37 -25.64 9.59
N ILE A 223 -13.39 -26.39 9.07
CA ILE A 223 -12.48 -27.20 9.87
C ILE A 223 -11.72 -26.31 10.87
N ARG A 224 -11.29 -25.13 10.45
CA ARG A 224 -10.60 -24.14 11.31
C ARG A 224 -11.41 -23.74 12.55
N ASN A 225 -12.74 -23.67 12.44
CA ASN A 225 -13.63 -23.34 13.56
C ASN A 225 -14.24 -24.56 14.28
N SER A 226 -13.88 -25.79 13.86
CA SER A 226 -14.34 -27.05 14.46
C SER A 226 -13.49 -27.49 15.67
N HIS A 227 -13.76 -28.67 16.21
CA HIS A 227 -12.91 -29.31 17.22
C HIS A 227 -11.48 -29.64 16.73
N LEU A 228 -11.25 -29.72 15.41
CA LEU A 228 -9.92 -29.92 14.83
C LEU A 228 -9.13 -28.62 14.65
N GLY A 229 -9.76 -27.47 14.87
CA GLY A 229 -9.12 -26.18 14.84
C GLY A 229 -8.38 -25.87 16.14
N TYR A 230 -8.14 -24.58 16.36
CA TYR A 230 -7.55 -24.12 17.61
C TYR A 230 -8.60 -24.16 18.74
N ILE A 231 -8.34 -24.96 19.76
CA ILE A 231 -9.16 -25.05 20.98
C ILE A 231 -8.26 -25.07 22.22
N ASN A 232 -8.78 -24.60 23.36
CA ASN A 232 -8.08 -24.76 24.63
C ASN A 232 -8.25 -26.19 25.15
N LYS A 233 -7.34 -26.60 26.05
CA LYS A 233 -7.52 -27.79 26.87
C LYS A 233 -8.70 -27.60 27.83
N ASP A 234 -9.38 -28.69 28.18
CA ASP A 234 -10.58 -28.67 29.03
C ASP A 234 -10.37 -28.07 30.43
N ASP A 235 -9.13 -28.07 30.93
CA ASP A 235 -8.77 -27.54 32.24
C ASP A 235 -8.47 -26.02 32.24
N VAL A 236 -8.40 -25.38 31.07
CA VAL A 236 -8.19 -23.92 30.95
C VAL A 236 -9.47 -23.18 31.35
N THR A 237 -9.38 -22.36 32.41
CA THR A 237 -10.51 -21.58 32.91
C THR A 237 -10.41 -20.12 32.49
N PHE A 238 -11.52 -19.48 32.11
CA PHE A 238 -11.56 -18.05 31.78
C PHE A 238 -12.91 -17.43 32.15
N THR A 239 -12.94 -16.12 32.35
CA THR A 239 -14.17 -15.33 32.50
C THR A 239 -14.04 -14.01 31.77
N TYR A 240 -15.16 -13.48 31.29
CA TYR A 240 -15.25 -12.13 30.78
C TYR A 240 -16.14 -11.24 31.66
N ASP A 241 -16.48 -11.65 32.89
CA ASP A 241 -17.41 -10.91 33.76
C ASP A 241 -16.85 -9.55 34.18
N ASN A 242 -15.58 -9.50 34.59
CA ASN A 242 -14.84 -8.28 34.91
C ASN A 242 -13.35 -8.45 34.56
N LEU A 243 -12.64 -7.32 34.48
CA LEU A 243 -11.27 -7.31 33.98
C LEU A 243 -10.29 -7.92 34.99
N GLU A 244 -10.49 -7.69 36.28
CA GLU A 244 -9.67 -8.22 37.36
C GLU A 244 -9.68 -9.75 37.37
N ASP A 245 -10.86 -10.37 37.30
CA ASP A 245 -11.01 -11.82 37.28
C ASP A 245 -10.53 -12.44 35.96
N TYR A 246 -10.74 -11.76 34.81
CA TYR A 246 -10.18 -12.18 33.52
C TYR A 246 -8.64 -12.30 33.62
N VAL A 247 -7.99 -11.26 34.14
CA VAL A 247 -6.53 -11.25 34.33
C VAL A 247 -6.11 -12.31 35.33
N ALA A 248 -6.78 -12.42 36.48
CA ALA A 248 -6.44 -13.38 37.51
C ALA A 248 -6.53 -14.83 37.01
N GLN A 249 -7.55 -15.16 36.22
CA GLN A 249 -7.69 -16.51 35.66
C GLN A 249 -6.64 -16.81 34.59
N LEU A 250 -6.29 -15.85 33.73
CA LEU A 250 -5.20 -16.04 32.76
C LEU A 250 -3.85 -16.24 33.47
N GLU A 251 -3.55 -15.43 34.48
CA GLU A 251 -2.34 -15.58 35.29
C GLU A 251 -2.31 -16.92 36.05
N ALA A 252 -3.46 -17.37 36.55
CA ALA A 252 -3.60 -18.67 37.20
C ALA A 252 -3.34 -19.82 36.23
N ASN A 253 -3.91 -19.78 35.02
CA ASN A 253 -3.64 -20.81 33.99
C ASN A 253 -2.16 -20.93 33.67
N VAL A 254 -1.43 -19.81 33.63
CA VAL A 254 0.03 -19.82 33.42
C VAL A 254 0.78 -20.36 34.64
N THR A 255 0.42 -19.89 35.84
CA THR A 255 1.07 -20.29 37.10
C THR A 255 0.88 -21.77 37.39
N GLU A 256 -0.30 -22.30 37.09
CA GLU A 256 -0.67 -23.70 37.26
C GLU A 256 -0.26 -24.61 36.08
N LYS A 257 0.45 -24.05 35.08
CA LYS A 257 0.95 -24.74 33.89
C LYS A 257 -0.13 -25.38 33.01
N ARG A 258 -1.35 -24.84 33.05
CA ARG A 258 -2.41 -25.15 32.08
C ARG A 258 -2.08 -24.51 30.72
N LEU A 259 -1.48 -23.32 30.78
CA LEU A 259 -0.83 -22.60 29.68
C LEU A 259 0.64 -22.31 30.04
N ILE A 260 1.53 -22.18 29.06
CA ILE A 260 2.92 -21.71 29.28
C ILE A 260 3.02 -20.19 29.31
N ALA A 261 2.11 -19.51 28.61
CA ALA A 261 2.04 -18.06 28.50
C ALA A 261 0.61 -17.60 28.21
N GLU A 262 0.29 -16.37 28.61
CA GLU A 262 -1.04 -15.76 28.37
C GLU A 262 -1.44 -15.78 26.88
N LYS A 263 -0.45 -15.63 25.98
CA LYS A 263 -0.67 -15.65 24.53
C LYS A 263 -1.07 -17.02 23.95
N GLU A 264 -0.88 -18.11 24.72
CA GLU A 264 -1.36 -19.45 24.34
C GLU A 264 -2.88 -19.55 24.45
N PHE A 265 -3.52 -18.73 25.31
CA PHE A 265 -4.97 -18.73 25.44
C PHE A 265 -5.63 -18.46 24.09
N TYR A 266 -6.35 -19.47 23.60
CA TYR A 266 -7.08 -19.38 22.36
C TYR A 266 -8.51 -18.91 22.63
N SER A 267 -8.91 -17.82 22.00
CA SER A 267 -10.28 -17.34 21.99
C SER A 267 -10.53 -16.67 20.66
N ASN A 268 -11.75 -16.83 20.15
CA ASN A 268 -12.21 -16.17 18.93
C ASN A 268 -12.38 -14.65 19.10
N VAL A 269 -12.30 -14.14 20.33
CA VAL A 269 -12.16 -12.70 20.64
C VAL A 269 -11.03 -12.48 21.64
N ARG A 270 -10.16 -11.49 21.37
CA ARG A 270 -9.08 -11.08 22.27
C ARG A 270 -9.22 -9.61 22.66
N LEU A 271 -8.91 -9.33 23.93
CA LEU A 271 -8.92 -7.98 24.49
C LEU A 271 -7.59 -7.31 24.19
N ARG A 272 -7.60 -6.17 23.50
CA ARG A 272 -6.38 -5.47 23.09
C ARG A 272 -6.26 -4.09 23.73
N GLY A 273 -5.04 -3.54 23.72
CA GLY A 273 -4.68 -2.29 24.41
C GLY A 273 -3.40 -2.38 25.23
N ALA A 274 -2.91 -3.60 25.47
CA ALA A 274 -1.61 -3.88 26.08
C ALA A 274 -1.07 -5.25 25.66
N ASN A 275 0.25 -5.45 25.75
CA ASN A 275 0.91 -6.71 25.36
C ASN A 275 0.78 -7.84 26.39
N LYS A 276 0.34 -7.52 27.63
CA LYS A 276 0.11 -8.47 28.72
C LYS A 276 -1.24 -8.22 29.35
N ALA A 277 -1.93 -9.27 29.80
CA ALA A 277 -3.25 -9.20 30.39
C ALA A 277 -3.25 -8.25 31.62
N ARG A 278 -2.27 -8.39 32.53
CA ARG A 278 -2.15 -7.50 33.71
C ARG A 278 -2.04 -6.02 33.36
N SER A 279 -1.38 -5.69 32.25
CA SER A 279 -1.25 -4.29 31.81
C SER A 279 -2.58 -3.67 31.36
N LEU A 280 -3.60 -4.48 31.08
CA LEU A 280 -4.95 -3.99 30.79
C LEU A 280 -5.61 -3.35 32.02
N LEU A 281 -5.29 -3.78 33.24
CA LEU A 281 -5.82 -3.16 34.48
C LEU A 281 -5.45 -1.67 34.55
N ASP A 282 -4.23 -1.34 34.15
CA ASP A 282 -3.73 0.03 34.15
C ASP A 282 -4.19 0.83 32.93
N LYS A 283 -4.10 0.25 31.73
CA LYS A 283 -4.34 0.94 30.44
C LYS A 283 -5.79 0.95 29.98
N GLY A 284 -6.60 -0.01 30.45
CA GLY A 284 -7.92 -0.33 29.96
C GLY A 284 -7.91 -1.04 28.60
N ILE A 285 -9.02 -1.68 28.26
CA ILE A 285 -9.22 -2.29 26.94
C ILE A 285 -9.45 -1.19 25.90
N LYS A 286 -8.76 -1.25 24.77
CA LYS A 286 -8.85 -0.24 23.70
C LYS A 286 -9.72 -0.68 22.54
N TYR A 287 -9.62 -1.95 22.15
CA TYR A 287 -10.30 -2.52 21.01
C TYR A 287 -10.40 -4.04 21.16
N LEU A 288 -11.19 -4.69 20.30
CA LEU A 288 -11.31 -6.14 20.23
C LEU A 288 -10.72 -6.67 18.93
N GLU A 289 -10.07 -7.83 19.03
CA GLU A 289 -9.57 -8.61 17.90
C GLU A 289 -10.44 -9.87 17.75
N PHE A 290 -11.08 -10.05 16.60
CA PHE A 290 -11.92 -11.21 16.29
C PHE A 290 -11.18 -12.15 15.35
N ARG A 291 -11.06 -13.44 15.71
CA ARG A 291 -10.10 -14.37 15.11
C ARG A 291 -10.74 -15.55 14.39
N LEU A 292 -12.06 -15.54 14.19
CA LEU A 292 -12.78 -16.68 13.60
C LEU A 292 -12.88 -16.65 12.07
N ILE A 293 -12.44 -15.57 11.41
CA ILE A 293 -12.70 -15.33 9.99
C ILE A 293 -11.77 -16.21 9.15
N ASP A 294 -12.35 -17.04 8.30
CA ASP A 294 -11.62 -17.85 7.32
C ASP A 294 -11.28 -17.01 6.08
N ILE A 295 -10.25 -17.40 5.36
CA ILE A 295 -9.83 -16.76 4.12
C ILE A 295 -10.80 -17.18 3.01
N GLN A 296 -11.48 -16.20 2.39
CA GLN A 296 -12.46 -16.45 1.35
C GLN A 296 -11.79 -16.57 -0.02
N PRO A 297 -12.11 -17.61 -0.81
CA PRO A 297 -11.45 -17.91 -2.08
C PRO A 297 -11.86 -16.98 -3.22
N ASP A 298 -13.05 -16.38 -3.14
CA ASP A 298 -13.61 -15.47 -4.15
C ASP A 298 -13.31 -14.00 -3.83
N ALA A 299 -12.31 -13.76 -2.97
CA ALA A 299 -11.77 -12.46 -2.64
C ALA A 299 -10.25 -12.47 -2.83
N PRO A 300 -9.67 -11.60 -3.67
CA PRO A 300 -8.23 -11.65 -4.01
C PRO A 300 -7.31 -11.53 -2.79
N TYR A 301 -7.74 -10.78 -1.77
CA TYR A 301 -6.99 -10.59 -0.52
C TYR A 301 -7.63 -11.31 0.68
N GLY A 302 -8.48 -12.31 0.41
CA GLY A 302 -9.08 -13.18 1.43
C GLY A 302 -10.36 -12.68 2.10
N ILE A 303 -10.76 -11.43 1.91
CA ILE A 303 -12.02 -10.87 2.43
C ILE A 303 -12.56 -9.78 1.50
N LYS A 304 -13.88 -9.57 1.50
CA LYS A 304 -14.56 -8.53 0.70
C LYS A 304 -14.90 -7.31 1.54
N ALA A 305 -14.92 -6.14 0.91
CA ALA A 305 -15.37 -4.89 1.53
C ALA A 305 -16.79 -5.02 2.15
N SER A 306 -17.73 -5.64 1.44
CA SER A 306 -19.10 -5.88 1.95
C SER A 306 -19.12 -6.71 3.23
N ASP A 307 -18.21 -7.69 3.34
CA ASP A 307 -18.15 -8.60 4.48
C ASP A 307 -17.48 -7.91 5.66
N ILE A 308 -16.47 -7.05 5.41
CA ILE A 308 -15.88 -6.15 6.42
C ILE A 308 -16.96 -5.25 7.03
N ASP A 309 -17.80 -4.65 6.20
CA ASP A 309 -18.90 -3.79 6.65
C ASP A 309 -19.96 -4.59 7.40
N PHE A 310 -20.34 -5.76 6.90
CA PHE A 310 -21.29 -6.62 7.60
C PHE A 310 -20.79 -6.99 9.01
N ILE A 311 -19.52 -7.40 9.15
CA ILE A 311 -18.91 -7.72 10.45
C ILE A 311 -18.94 -6.50 11.37
N LYS A 312 -18.56 -5.31 10.88
CA LYS A 312 -18.65 -4.05 11.63
C LYS A 312 -20.05 -3.85 12.19
N TYR A 313 -21.06 -3.88 11.33
CA TYR A 313 -22.44 -3.60 11.75
C TYR A 313 -23.06 -4.74 12.55
N PHE A 314 -22.60 -5.99 12.40
CA PHE A 314 -22.94 -7.08 13.30
C PHE A 314 -22.42 -6.81 14.72
N VAL A 315 -21.16 -6.37 14.86
CA VAL A 315 -20.59 -5.98 16.17
C VAL A 315 -21.34 -4.78 16.76
N LEU A 316 -21.71 -3.79 15.95
CA LEU A 316 -22.56 -2.68 16.39
C LEU A 316 -23.95 -3.17 16.83
N TYR A 317 -24.55 -4.13 16.13
CA TYR A 317 -25.79 -4.77 16.55
C TYR A 317 -25.69 -5.41 17.94
N LEU A 318 -24.56 -6.05 18.26
CA LEU A 318 -24.36 -6.62 19.59
C LEU A 318 -24.40 -5.54 20.69
N ILE A 319 -23.87 -4.33 20.41
CA ILE A 319 -23.98 -3.18 21.31
C ILE A 319 -25.44 -2.69 21.39
N TRP A 320 -26.08 -2.48 20.23
CA TRP A 320 -27.45 -2.00 20.12
C TRP A 320 -28.49 -2.89 20.82
N SER A 321 -28.28 -4.20 20.77
CA SER A 321 -29.16 -5.20 21.39
C SER A 321 -29.33 -4.95 22.89
N GLY A 322 -28.30 -4.36 23.53
CA GLY A 322 -28.30 -4.15 24.97
C GLY A 322 -28.47 -5.45 25.75
N LYS A 323 -28.13 -6.62 25.17
CA LYS A 323 -28.11 -7.90 25.87
C LYS A 323 -26.88 -7.96 26.77
N ASP A 324 -27.04 -8.53 27.96
CA ASP A 324 -25.93 -8.82 28.87
C ASP A 324 -25.96 -10.31 29.17
N VAL A 325 -25.17 -11.05 28.39
CA VAL A 325 -25.18 -12.51 28.42
C VAL A 325 -24.23 -13.02 29.50
N SER A 326 -24.61 -14.12 30.14
CA SER A 326 -23.83 -14.75 31.20
C SER A 326 -22.67 -15.57 30.64
N MET A 327 -21.72 -15.98 31.49
CA MET A 327 -20.70 -16.96 31.07
C MET A 327 -21.29 -18.30 30.64
N ALA A 328 -22.46 -18.71 31.16
CA ALA A 328 -23.15 -19.92 30.69
C ALA A 328 -23.63 -19.77 29.23
N ASP A 329 -24.12 -18.58 28.86
CA ASP A 329 -24.47 -18.26 27.48
C ASP A 329 -23.23 -18.22 26.58
N VAL A 330 -22.10 -17.69 27.09
CA VAL A 330 -20.81 -17.71 26.37
C VAL A 330 -20.39 -19.14 26.05
N HIS A 331 -20.41 -20.05 27.02
CA HIS A 331 -20.10 -21.47 26.79
C HIS A 331 -21.05 -22.12 25.79
N TYR A 332 -22.36 -21.87 25.91
CA TYR A 332 -23.35 -22.33 24.92
C TYR A 332 -23.04 -21.81 23.50
N GLY A 333 -22.65 -20.54 23.38
CA GLY A 333 -22.29 -19.95 22.09
C GLY A 333 -21.04 -20.56 21.47
N ILE A 334 -20.03 -20.89 22.27
CA ILE A 334 -18.81 -21.58 21.83
C ILE A 334 -19.16 -22.99 21.33
N ASP A 335 -19.99 -23.73 22.07
CA ASP A 335 -20.45 -25.06 21.69
C ASP A 335 -21.27 -25.02 20.40
N LEU A 336 -22.21 -24.07 20.30
CA LEU A 336 -23.03 -23.89 19.11
C LEU A 336 -22.19 -23.51 17.91
N LYS A 337 -21.22 -22.60 18.06
CA LYS A 337 -20.26 -22.24 17.00
C LYS A 337 -19.55 -23.47 16.46
N THR A 338 -19.04 -24.32 17.36
CA THR A 338 -18.31 -25.54 16.98
C THR A 338 -19.22 -26.50 16.22
N LYS A 339 -20.45 -26.73 16.71
CA LYS A 339 -21.43 -27.56 15.99
C LYS A 339 -21.77 -27.00 14.61
N VAL A 340 -21.97 -25.69 14.50
CA VAL A 340 -22.27 -25.01 13.22
C VAL A 340 -21.09 -25.10 12.23
N ALA A 341 -19.86 -25.07 12.74
CA ALA A 341 -18.66 -25.26 11.93
C ALA A 341 -18.56 -26.66 11.33
N GLU A 342 -19.05 -27.67 12.08
CA GLU A 342 -19.03 -29.10 11.74
C GLU A 342 -20.26 -29.58 10.97
N GLU A 343 -21.27 -28.73 10.78
CA GLU A 343 -22.39 -29.05 9.92
C GLU A 343 -21.91 -29.28 8.48
N ASP A 344 -22.52 -30.27 7.80
CA ASP A 344 -22.35 -30.48 6.38
C ASP A 344 -22.56 -29.18 5.60
N THR A 345 -21.66 -28.91 4.66
CA THR A 345 -21.59 -27.64 3.94
C THR A 345 -22.94 -27.21 3.34
N PHE A 346 -23.71 -28.15 2.79
CA PHE A 346 -24.98 -27.89 2.11
C PHE A 346 -26.19 -27.99 3.02
N SER A 347 -25.99 -28.37 4.27
CA SER A 347 -27.05 -28.44 5.27
C SER A 347 -27.35 -27.07 5.85
N LYS A 348 -28.65 -26.85 6.09
CA LYS A 348 -29.14 -25.68 6.83
C LYS A 348 -28.73 -25.81 8.29
N THR A 349 -28.36 -24.70 8.90
CA THR A 349 -27.96 -24.72 10.31
C THR A 349 -29.11 -25.03 11.25
N GLN A 350 -28.80 -25.74 12.34
CA GLN A 350 -29.73 -25.97 13.45
C GLN A 350 -30.16 -24.65 14.13
N ALA A 351 -29.38 -23.56 14.00
CA ALA A 351 -29.66 -22.27 14.60
C ALA A 351 -30.38 -21.28 13.66
N MET A 352 -30.98 -21.78 12.58
CA MET A 352 -31.60 -20.97 11.52
C MET A 352 -32.58 -19.90 12.06
N GLU A 353 -33.47 -20.28 12.96
CA GLU A 353 -34.47 -19.36 13.53
C GLU A 353 -33.81 -18.22 14.30
N GLU A 354 -32.81 -18.52 15.14
CA GLU A 354 -32.05 -17.50 15.88
C GLU A 354 -31.33 -16.55 14.92
N GLY A 355 -30.72 -17.08 13.86
CA GLY A 355 -30.02 -16.28 12.85
C GLY A 355 -30.96 -15.34 12.10
N LEU A 356 -32.14 -15.80 11.69
CA LEU A 356 -33.12 -14.96 10.99
C LEU A 356 -33.64 -13.84 11.90
N VAL A 357 -33.85 -14.11 13.18
CA VAL A 357 -34.23 -13.08 14.18
C VAL A 357 -33.12 -12.04 14.32
N ILE A 358 -31.86 -12.47 14.48
CA ILE A 358 -30.72 -11.57 14.60
C ILE A 358 -30.59 -10.66 13.37
N LEU A 359 -30.65 -11.22 12.16
CA LEU A 359 -30.55 -10.44 10.93
C LEU A 359 -31.74 -9.49 10.75
N SER A 360 -32.94 -9.89 11.18
CA SER A 360 -34.11 -8.99 11.19
C SER A 360 -33.91 -7.82 12.16
N GLU A 361 -33.49 -8.09 13.40
CA GLU A 361 -33.21 -7.04 14.38
C GLU A 361 -32.05 -6.12 13.95
N MET A 362 -31.06 -6.68 13.24
CA MET A 362 -29.98 -5.90 12.64
C MET A 362 -30.52 -4.97 11.54
N LYS A 363 -31.45 -5.40 10.69
CA LYS A 363 -32.13 -4.50 9.73
C LYS A 363 -32.90 -3.38 10.43
N ASP A 364 -33.58 -3.68 11.53
CA ASP A 364 -34.28 -2.67 12.33
C ASP A 364 -33.29 -1.65 12.92
N MET A 365 -32.13 -2.10 13.39
CA MET A 365 -31.05 -1.22 13.84
C MET A 365 -30.55 -0.33 12.69
N LEU A 366 -30.24 -0.91 11.52
CA LEU A 366 -29.73 -0.17 10.37
C LEU A 366 -30.69 0.93 9.93
N ALA A 367 -31.99 0.64 9.90
CA ALA A 367 -33.02 1.65 9.64
C ALA A 367 -33.05 2.73 10.72
N ALA A 368 -32.97 2.35 12.01
CA ALA A 368 -33.01 3.27 13.13
C ALA A 368 -31.83 4.25 13.18
N ILE A 369 -30.65 3.83 12.73
CA ILE A 369 -29.43 4.66 12.73
C ILE A 369 -29.21 5.38 11.39
N ASN A 370 -30.15 5.26 10.44
CA ASN A 370 -30.00 5.75 9.07
C ASN A 370 -28.64 5.31 8.48
N ALA A 371 -28.41 4.00 8.47
CA ALA A 371 -27.26 3.41 7.80
C ALA A 371 -27.41 3.51 6.28
N ASP A 372 -26.28 3.41 5.56
CA ASP A 372 -26.27 3.51 4.10
C ASP A 372 -27.01 2.32 3.45
N GLN A 373 -27.56 2.55 2.25
CA GLN A 373 -28.33 1.52 1.55
C GLN A 373 -27.47 0.26 1.25
N SER A 374 -26.18 0.44 0.99
CA SER A 374 -25.24 -0.65 0.69
C SER A 374 -25.17 -1.72 1.80
N ILE A 375 -25.17 -1.31 3.08
CA ILE A 375 -25.15 -2.26 4.19
C ILE A 375 -26.51 -2.92 4.43
N ILE A 376 -27.61 -2.21 4.13
CA ILE A 376 -28.96 -2.81 4.17
C ILE A 376 -29.06 -3.92 3.13
N ASP A 377 -28.61 -3.66 1.91
CA ASP A 377 -28.59 -4.63 0.82
C ASP A 377 -27.66 -5.80 1.13
N THR A 378 -26.48 -5.52 1.69
CA THR A 378 -25.54 -6.55 2.15
C THR A 378 -26.17 -7.45 3.23
N THR A 379 -26.94 -6.87 4.15
CA THR A 379 -27.65 -7.64 5.20
C THR A 379 -28.73 -8.54 4.59
N GLU A 380 -29.43 -8.09 3.55
CA GLU A 380 -30.37 -8.94 2.80
C GLU A 380 -29.66 -10.10 2.10
N VAL A 381 -28.49 -9.86 1.51
CA VAL A 381 -27.65 -10.93 0.95
C VAL A 381 -27.27 -11.95 2.03
N MET A 382 -26.98 -11.52 3.26
CA MET A 382 -26.70 -12.45 4.37
C MET A 382 -27.95 -13.22 4.82
N VAL A 383 -29.14 -12.63 4.73
CA VAL A 383 -30.41 -13.35 4.96
C VAL A 383 -30.61 -14.46 3.94
N GLU A 384 -30.39 -14.18 2.65
CA GLU A 384 -30.49 -15.19 1.59
C GLU A 384 -29.41 -16.26 1.73
N ARG A 385 -28.17 -15.86 2.07
CA ARG A 385 -27.07 -16.79 2.38
C ARG A 385 -27.37 -17.67 3.59
N LEU A 386 -28.08 -17.13 4.60
CA LEU A 386 -28.54 -17.92 5.74
C LEU A 386 -29.52 -19.02 5.29
N LYS A 387 -30.49 -18.67 4.44
CA LYS A 387 -31.55 -19.58 3.97
C LYS A 387 -31.07 -20.63 2.97
N ASP A 388 -30.10 -20.29 2.13
CA ASP A 388 -29.53 -21.14 1.09
C ASP A 388 -28.02 -21.37 1.31
N PRO A 389 -27.65 -22.51 1.93
CA PRO A 389 -26.25 -22.84 2.22
C PRO A 389 -25.34 -22.87 0.98
N THR A 390 -25.87 -23.05 -0.23
CA THR A 390 -25.07 -23.06 -1.48
C THR A 390 -24.43 -21.71 -1.76
N LEU A 391 -24.98 -20.62 -1.20
CA LEU A 391 -24.47 -19.25 -1.34
C LEU A 391 -23.35 -18.92 -0.34
N THR A 392 -23.12 -19.76 0.67
CA THR A 392 -22.02 -19.59 1.64
C THR A 392 -20.66 -19.80 0.95
N PRO A 393 -19.54 -19.21 1.44
CA PRO A 393 -18.24 -19.45 0.85
C PRO A 393 -17.88 -20.95 0.80
N ALA A 394 -18.09 -21.70 1.88
CA ALA A 394 -17.94 -23.16 1.89
C ALA A 394 -18.82 -23.84 0.83
N GLY A 395 -20.10 -23.46 0.70
CA GLY A 395 -21.01 -24.01 -0.32
C GLY A 395 -20.53 -23.76 -1.74
N LYS A 396 -20.04 -22.55 -2.01
CA LYS A 396 -19.43 -22.19 -3.30
C LYS A 396 -18.16 -23.00 -3.57
N MET A 397 -17.27 -23.13 -2.58
CA MET A 397 -16.07 -23.96 -2.68
C MET A 397 -16.41 -25.40 -3.05
N MET A 398 -17.34 -26.02 -2.31
CA MET A 398 -17.69 -27.42 -2.59
C MET A 398 -18.45 -27.59 -3.91
N THR A 399 -19.12 -26.54 -4.41
CA THR A 399 -19.74 -26.55 -5.74
C THR A 399 -18.71 -26.47 -6.86
N SER A 400 -17.68 -25.64 -6.73
CA SER A 400 -16.67 -25.41 -7.77
C SER A 400 -15.50 -26.39 -7.70
N MET A 401 -14.99 -26.68 -6.50
CA MET A 401 -13.78 -27.48 -6.26
C MET A 401 -14.09 -28.96 -6.07
N GLN A 402 -15.30 -29.32 -5.60
CA GLN A 402 -15.83 -30.69 -5.44
C GLN A 402 -15.12 -31.60 -4.43
N ASP A 403 -13.79 -31.66 -4.45
CA ASP A 403 -12.95 -32.55 -3.62
C ASP A 403 -11.59 -31.92 -3.30
N VAL A 404 -10.69 -32.71 -2.71
CA VAL A 404 -9.33 -32.27 -2.32
C VAL A 404 -8.48 -31.93 -3.55
N ASP A 405 -8.58 -32.69 -4.64
CA ASP A 405 -7.78 -32.44 -5.85
C ASP A 405 -8.20 -31.12 -6.50
N GLY A 406 -9.50 -30.87 -6.61
CA GLY A 406 -10.01 -29.59 -7.11
C GLY A 406 -9.72 -28.42 -6.16
N TYR A 407 -9.70 -28.64 -4.84
CA TYR A 407 -9.26 -27.66 -3.86
C TYR A 407 -7.78 -27.28 -4.07
N LEU A 408 -6.89 -28.26 -4.22
CA LEU A 408 -5.47 -28.03 -4.45
C LEU A 408 -5.22 -27.31 -5.78
N GLU A 409 -5.90 -27.73 -6.85
CA GLU A 409 -5.76 -27.11 -8.16
C GLU A 409 -6.27 -25.66 -8.17
N ALA A 410 -7.44 -25.40 -7.58
CA ALA A 410 -7.96 -24.04 -7.47
C ALA A 410 -7.03 -23.14 -6.66
N GLY A 411 -6.43 -23.65 -5.58
CA GLY A 411 -5.47 -22.89 -4.77
C GLY A 411 -4.22 -22.50 -5.55
N ARG A 412 -3.70 -23.39 -6.40
CA ARG A 412 -2.58 -23.10 -7.32
C ARG A 412 -2.96 -22.04 -8.35
N GLN A 413 -4.13 -22.21 -8.98
CA GLN A 413 -4.60 -21.30 -10.02
C GLN A 413 -4.81 -19.88 -9.47
N LEU A 414 -5.53 -19.74 -8.36
CA LEU A 414 -5.79 -18.44 -7.74
C LEU A 414 -4.50 -17.75 -7.27
N ALA A 415 -3.55 -18.52 -6.72
CA ALA A 415 -2.25 -17.99 -6.31
C ALA A 415 -1.43 -17.48 -7.51
N GLU A 416 -1.48 -18.19 -8.64
CA GLU A 416 -0.83 -17.78 -9.89
C GLU A 416 -1.51 -16.55 -10.50
N GLU A 417 -2.84 -16.52 -10.56
CA GLU A 417 -3.61 -15.38 -11.08
C GLU A 417 -3.30 -14.10 -10.30
N LEU A 418 -3.27 -14.19 -8.96
CA LEU A 418 -2.91 -13.06 -8.11
C LEU A 418 -1.48 -12.60 -8.38
N TYR A 419 -0.51 -13.52 -8.46
CA TYR A 419 0.87 -13.20 -8.78
C TYR A 419 1.00 -12.48 -10.13
N GLN A 420 0.41 -13.02 -11.19
CA GLN A 420 0.48 -12.42 -12.53
C GLN A 420 -0.16 -11.02 -12.53
N SER A 421 -1.30 -10.86 -11.86
CA SER A 421 -1.99 -9.56 -11.78
C SER A 421 -1.15 -8.49 -11.08
N SER A 422 -0.42 -8.83 -10.01
CA SER A 422 0.48 -7.88 -9.33
C SER A 422 1.64 -7.43 -10.22
N TRP A 423 2.12 -8.30 -11.11
CA TRP A 423 3.22 -7.98 -12.05
C TRP A 423 2.78 -7.28 -13.34
N GLU A 424 1.49 -7.01 -13.55
CA GLU A 424 1.01 -6.27 -14.74
C GLU A 424 1.53 -4.84 -14.80
N LYS A 425 1.65 -4.19 -13.63
CA LYS A 425 2.08 -2.79 -13.49
C LYS A 425 3.03 -2.62 -12.29
N PRO A 426 4.26 -3.18 -12.34
CA PRO A 426 5.21 -3.22 -11.21
C PRO A 426 5.81 -1.84 -10.84
N TYR A 427 5.26 -0.77 -11.41
CA TYR A 427 5.62 0.63 -11.13
C TYR A 427 4.50 1.38 -10.40
N ALA A 428 3.31 0.81 -10.31
CA ALA A 428 2.17 1.35 -9.60
C ALA A 428 1.93 0.53 -8.33
N LEU A 429 1.41 1.17 -7.29
CA LEU A 429 1.01 0.50 -6.06
C LEU A 429 -0.53 0.50 -6.00
N GLY A 430 -1.10 -0.70 -6.07
CA GLY A 430 -2.53 -0.93 -6.03
C GLY A 430 -3.18 -0.40 -4.77
N GLY A 431 -4.38 0.14 -4.93
CA GLY A 431 -5.10 0.87 -3.88
C GLY A 431 -4.67 2.33 -3.74
N PHE A 432 -3.58 2.76 -4.37
CA PHE A 432 -3.02 4.11 -4.32
C PHE A 432 -2.66 4.68 -5.70
N GLU A 433 -3.25 4.14 -6.78
CA GLU A 433 -2.93 4.52 -8.16
C GLU A 433 -3.31 5.97 -8.50
N ASP A 434 -4.16 6.59 -7.69
CA ASP A 434 -4.55 8.00 -7.74
C ASP A 434 -3.46 8.96 -7.24
N MET A 435 -2.50 8.48 -6.44
CA MET A 435 -1.33 9.22 -5.98
C MET A 435 -0.26 9.33 -7.07
N GLU A 436 0.75 10.19 -6.88
CA GLU A 436 1.89 10.29 -7.80
C GLU A 436 2.74 9.02 -7.76
N LEU A 437 3.23 8.55 -8.91
CA LEU A 437 4.07 7.34 -8.98
C LEU A 437 5.30 7.40 -8.07
N SER A 438 5.95 8.57 -7.94
CA SER A 438 7.09 8.73 -7.03
C SER A 438 6.68 8.43 -5.58
N THR A 439 5.49 8.88 -5.16
CA THR A 439 4.95 8.62 -3.82
C THR A 439 4.57 7.16 -3.67
N GLN A 440 3.89 6.57 -4.66
CA GLN A 440 3.56 5.13 -4.66
C GLN A 440 4.81 4.25 -4.51
N ILE A 441 5.90 4.56 -5.21
CA ILE A 441 7.16 3.80 -5.13
C ILE A 441 7.82 4.00 -3.75
N LEU A 442 7.77 5.20 -3.17
CA LEU A 442 8.23 5.42 -1.79
C LEU A 442 7.40 4.62 -0.80
N MET A 443 6.08 4.58 -0.97
CA MET A 443 5.15 3.79 -0.15
C MET A 443 5.44 2.29 -0.27
N PHE A 444 5.68 1.78 -1.48
CA PHE A 444 6.09 0.40 -1.72
C PHE A 444 7.35 0.07 -0.91
N ASP A 445 8.41 0.88 -1.07
CA ASP A 445 9.67 0.62 -0.40
C ASP A 445 9.54 0.79 1.13
N ALA A 446 8.67 1.70 1.59
CA ALA A 446 8.39 1.88 3.01
C ALA A 446 7.65 0.68 3.62
N ILE A 447 6.69 0.10 2.90
CA ILE A 447 5.98 -1.13 3.30
C ILE A 447 6.96 -2.31 3.33
N GLN A 448 7.74 -2.47 2.26
CA GLN A 448 8.74 -3.54 2.10
C GLN A 448 9.78 -3.51 3.22
N GLU A 449 10.27 -2.31 3.57
CA GLU A 449 11.23 -2.10 4.65
C GLU A 449 10.56 -1.92 6.03
N GLY A 450 9.25 -2.14 6.18
CA GLY A 450 8.58 -2.18 7.50
C GLY A 450 8.53 -0.86 8.27
N TYR A 451 8.53 0.30 7.60
CA TYR A 451 8.25 1.59 8.24
C TYR A 451 6.76 1.72 8.52
N GLN A 452 6.37 2.27 9.66
CA GLN A 452 4.97 2.64 9.87
C GLN A 452 4.65 3.90 9.05
N MET A 453 3.51 3.92 8.38
CA MET A 453 3.10 5.04 7.53
C MET A 453 1.67 5.50 7.83
N ASP A 454 1.49 6.82 7.86
CA ASP A 454 0.18 7.48 7.88
C ASP A 454 0.04 8.38 6.64
N ILE A 455 -1.09 8.29 5.94
CA ILE A 455 -1.43 9.21 4.86
C ILE A 455 -2.09 10.42 5.50
N LEU A 456 -1.39 11.56 5.52
CA LEU A 456 -1.87 12.79 6.14
C LEU A 456 -2.78 13.57 5.21
N ASP A 457 -2.41 13.64 3.93
CA ASP A 457 -3.19 14.25 2.85
C ASP A 457 -2.89 13.50 1.56
N ARG A 458 -3.89 12.76 1.06
CA ARG A 458 -3.76 11.92 -0.13
C ARG A 458 -3.63 12.77 -1.40
N ASP A 459 -4.38 13.87 -1.48
CA ASP A 459 -4.39 14.75 -2.65
C ASP A 459 -3.09 15.56 -2.72
N ASP A 460 -2.61 16.07 -1.58
CA ASP A 460 -1.36 16.85 -1.48
C ASP A 460 -0.09 15.97 -1.39
N GLN A 461 -0.23 14.64 -1.57
CA GLN A 461 0.88 13.68 -1.57
C GLN A 461 1.72 13.70 -0.29
N MET A 462 1.07 13.91 0.86
CA MET A 462 1.73 14.08 2.15
C MET A 462 1.56 12.86 3.04
N ILE A 463 2.67 12.23 3.39
CA ILE A 463 2.74 11.05 4.24
C ILE A 463 3.64 11.29 5.44
N ARG A 464 3.36 10.62 6.56
CA ARG A 464 4.26 10.50 7.70
C ARG A 464 4.83 9.10 7.73
N LEU A 465 6.16 9.01 7.75
CA LEU A 465 6.90 7.78 7.94
C LEU A 465 7.45 7.72 9.37
N LYS A 466 7.44 6.54 9.97
CA LYS A 466 7.89 6.32 11.34
C LYS A 466 8.71 5.06 11.48
N TYR A 467 9.82 5.18 12.20
CA TYR A 467 10.62 4.06 12.67
C TYR A 467 10.97 4.26 14.14
N LYS A 468 10.54 3.33 15.00
CA LYS A 468 10.68 3.45 16.46
C LYS A 468 10.11 4.78 16.97
N THR A 469 10.98 5.69 17.43
CA THR A 469 10.61 7.02 17.93
C THR A 469 10.88 8.15 16.94
N HIS A 470 11.51 7.84 15.80
CA HIS A 470 11.83 8.82 14.76
C HIS A 470 10.66 8.90 13.78
N GLU A 471 10.24 10.12 13.46
CA GLU A 471 9.17 10.42 12.52
C GLU A 471 9.67 11.44 11.49
N GLU A 472 9.30 11.24 10.24
CA GLU A 472 9.58 12.14 9.12
C GLU A 472 8.29 12.39 8.33
N ILE A 473 8.01 13.64 7.97
CA ILE A 473 6.92 13.99 7.06
C ILE A 473 7.54 14.23 5.68
N VAL A 474 6.97 13.55 4.68
CA VAL A 474 7.43 13.60 3.30
C VAL A 474 6.27 14.01 2.41
N LYS A 475 6.54 14.95 1.50
CA LYS A 475 5.59 15.40 0.49
C LYS A 475 6.14 15.11 -0.91
N ASN A 476 5.27 14.65 -1.83
CA ASN A 476 5.62 14.32 -3.21
C ASN A 476 6.87 13.41 -3.30
N ALA A 477 6.95 12.44 -2.41
CA ALA A 477 8.08 11.53 -2.19
C ALA A 477 9.43 12.13 -1.76
N ASN A 478 9.85 13.32 -2.21
CA ASN A 478 11.21 13.81 -1.97
C ASN A 478 11.32 15.24 -1.41
N ILE A 479 10.20 15.87 -1.06
CA ILE A 479 10.20 17.09 -0.24
C ILE A 479 10.22 16.64 1.23
N THR A 480 11.34 16.89 1.91
CA THR A 480 11.61 16.34 3.25
C THR A 480 12.13 17.39 4.22
N SER A 481 12.23 17.03 5.50
CA SER A 481 12.85 17.86 6.55
C SER A 481 14.34 18.15 6.33
N LYS A 482 15.01 17.40 5.44
CA LYS A 482 16.45 17.48 5.21
C LYS A 482 16.84 18.67 4.31
N ASP A 483 15.90 19.22 3.57
CA ASP A 483 16.08 20.40 2.74
C ASP A 483 15.61 21.67 3.46
N PRO A 484 16.42 22.74 3.51
CA PRO A 484 15.99 23.97 4.14
C PRO A 484 14.90 24.64 3.30
N TYR A 485 13.91 25.24 3.96
CA TYR A 485 12.77 25.92 3.33
C TYR A 485 13.20 26.94 2.24
N ILE A 486 14.31 27.65 2.46
CA ILE A 486 14.82 28.64 1.50
C ILE A 486 15.31 28.02 0.19
N GLY A 487 15.74 26.75 0.20
CA GLY A 487 16.24 26.05 -0.99
C GLY A 487 15.19 25.96 -2.10
N HIS A 488 13.92 25.77 -1.74
CA HIS A 488 12.80 25.77 -2.67
C HIS A 488 12.69 27.10 -3.44
N TYR A 489 12.63 28.23 -2.74
CA TYR A 489 12.53 29.56 -3.36
C TYR A 489 13.77 29.96 -4.16
N VAL A 490 14.95 29.51 -3.72
CA VAL A 490 16.19 29.72 -4.47
C VAL A 490 16.09 29.03 -5.84
N MET A 491 15.63 27.78 -5.88
CA MET A 491 15.53 26.99 -7.12
C MET A 491 14.36 27.37 -8.02
N GLU A 492 13.22 27.75 -7.45
CA GLU A 492 12.07 28.28 -8.21
C GLU A 492 12.44 29.59 -8.94
N ASN A 493 13.28 30.43 -8.30
CA ASN A 493 13.74 31.67 -8.90
C ASN A 493 14.98 31.46 -9.77
N LYS A 494 14.75 31.29 -11.09
CA LYS A 494 15.81 31.08 -12.09
C LYS A 494 16.91 32.15 -12.08
N VAL A 495 16.58 33.40 -11.74
CA VAL A 495 17.56 34.51 -11.69
C VAL A 495 18.49 34.36 -10.48
N VAL A 496 17.92 34.06 -9.30
CA VAL A 496 18.70 33.85 -8.06
C VAL A 496 19.57 32.61 -8.18
N THR A 497 19.00 31.50 -8.65
CA THR A 497 19.75 30.25 -8.92
C THR A 497 20.97 30.53 -9.78
N LYS A 498 20.80 31.21 -10.91
CA LYS A 498 21.90 31.50 -11.83
C LYS A 498 22.94 32.44 -11.23
N ALA A 499 22.51 33.48 -10.52
CA ALA A 499 23.42 34.43 -9.88
C ALA A 499 24.34 33.72 -8.86
N LEU A 500 23.76 32.92 -7.96
CA LEU A 500 24.52 32.17 -6.95
C LEU A 500 25.52 31.21 -7.58
N LEU A 501 25.14 30.51 -8.64
CA LEU A 501 26.01 29.58 -9.34
C LEU A 501 27.14 30.30 -10.09
N ALA A 502 26.84 31.40 -10.78
CA ALA A 502 27.82 32.20 -11.50
C ALA A 502 28.90 32.77 -10.57
N GLU A 503 28.52 33.24 -9.37
CA GLU A 503 29.45 33.72 -8.34
C GLU A 503 30.48 32.65 -7.93
N HIS A 504 30.12 31.37 -8.08
CA HIS A 504 30.96 30.22 -7.75
C HIS A 504 31.66 29.60 -8.98
N GLY A 505 31.68 30.31 -10.11
CA GLY A 505 32.35 29.91 -11.34
C GLY A 505 31.69 28.73 -12.05
N ILE A 506 30.38 28.52 -11.84
CA ILE A 506 29.60 27.51 -12.55
C ILE A 506 28.97 28.17 -13.78
N HIS A 507 29.13 27.54 -14.95
CA HIS A 507 28.59 28.10 -16.19
C HIS A 507 27.05 28.06 -16.20
N VAL A 508 26.46 29.23 -16.44
CA VAL A 508 25.02 29.42 -16.60
C VAL A 508 24.77 30.33 -17.81
N PRO A 509 23.68 30.13 -18.58
CA PRO A 509 23.38 30.99 -19.71
C PRO A 509 23.16 32.43 -19.25
N LYS A 510 23.83 33.38 -19.91
CA LYS A 510 23.64 34.82 -19.68
C LYS A 510 22.20 35.19 -20.00
N SER A 511 21.60 36.00 -19.13
CA SER A 511 20.18 36.36 -19.22
C SER A 511 20.01 37.88 -19.12
N LEU A 512 19.14 38.43 -19.98
CA LEU A 512 18.57 39.76 -19.83
C LEU A 512 17.15 39.64 -19.29
N GLU A 513 16.84 40.40 -18.23
CA GLU A 513 15.53 40.41 -17.59
C GLU A 513 14.73 41.65 -17.99
N PHE A 514 13.46 41.46 -18.35
CA PHE A 514 12.57 42.54 -18.78
C PHE A 514 11.21 42.44 -18.11
N ASN A 515 10.77 43.53 -17.49
CA ASN A 515 9.44 43.68 -16.87
C ASN A 515 8.46 44.44 -17.78
N GLN A 516 8.90 44.85 -18.96
CA GLN A 516 8.15 45.69 -19.89
C GLN A 516 8.36 45.19 -21.32
N PHE A 517 7.27 44.83 -21.98
CA PHE A 517 7.28 44.31 -23.35
C PHE A 517 8.05 45.22 -24.33
N ASN A 518 7.83 46.52 -24.26
CA ASN A 518 8.44 47.48 -25.18
C ASN A 518 9.95 47.61 -24.97
N GLU A 519 10.47 47.43 -23.76
CA GLU A 519 11.91 47.43 -23.51
C GLU A 519 12.56 46.14 -24.03
N ALA A 520 11.91 44.99 -23.82
CA ALA A 520 12.35 43.70 -24.37
C ALA A 520 12.41 43.73 -25.91
N LEU A 521 11.43 44.38 -26.56
CA LEU A 521 11.40 44.45 -28.02
C LEU A 521 12.54 45.30 -28.62
N LYS A 522 13.10 46.26 -27.87
CA LYS A 522 14.23 47.10 -28.34
C LYS A 522 15.50 46.29 -28.58
N VAL A 523 15.67 45.16 -27.88
CA VAL A 523 16.86 44.32 -28.04
C VAL A 523 16.72 43.27 -29.15
N ALA A 524 15.59 43.21 -29.86
CA ALA A 524 15.34 42.20 -30.90
C ALA A 524 16.46 42.13 -31.96
N ASP A 525 17.01 43.28 -32.35
CA ASP A 525 18.03 43.35 -33.40
C ASP A 525 19.35 42.67 -32.96
N LEU A 526 19.63 42.58 -31.64
CA LEU A 526 20.79 41.85 -31.08
C LEU A 526 20.71 40.33 -31.30
N TYR A 527 19.52 39.80 -31.54
CA TYR A 527 19.22 38.37 -31.63
C TYR A 527 18.79 37.93 -33.05
N SER A 528 19.02 38.80 -34.03
CA SER A 528 18.69 38.54 -35.44
C SER A 528 19.47 37.36 -36.02
N GLU A 529 20.76 37.23 -35.68
CA GLU A 529 21.69 36.21 -36.20
C GLU A 529 22.32 35.37 -35.06
N LYS A 530 21.82 35.49 -33.83
CA LYS A 530 22.36 34.83 -32.63
C LYS A 530 21.34 33.82 -32.10
N ALA A 531 21.78 32.65 -31.64
CA ALA A 531 20.90 31.69 -30.98
C ALA A 531 20.51 32.16 -29.56
N PHE A 532 19.24 32.03 -29.20
CA PHE A 532 18.71 32.49 -27.91
C PHE A 532 17.41 31.78 -27.51
N VAL A 533 17.01 31.97 -26.27
CA VAL A 533 15.74 31.49 -25.70
C VAL A 533 14.99 32.66 -25.08
N ILE A 534 13.69 32.77 -25.35
CA ILE A 534 12.78 33.65 -24.61
C ILE A 534 11.96 32.77 -23.68
N LYS A 535 11.93 33.08 -22.38
CA LYS A 535 11.15 32.33 -21.40
C LYS A 535 10.61 33.20 -20.26
N PRO A 536 9.47 32.84 -19.65
CA PRO A 536 8.99 33.51 -18.45
C PRO A 536 9.90 33.21 -17.24
N LYS A 537 9.90 34.09 -16.23
CA LYS A 537 10.73 33.93 -15.03
C LYS A 537 10.33 32.71 -14.19
N SER A 538 9.04 32.49 -14.00
CA SER A 538 8.52 31.60 -12.96
C SER A 538 7.61 30.46 -13.47
N THR A 539 7.67 30.13 -14.77
CA THR A 539 6.89 29.00 -15.33
C THR A 539 7.67 27.68 -15.37
N ASN A 540 6.94 26.57 -15.38
CA ASN A 540 7.46 25.20 -15.48
C ASN A 540 6.95 24.52 -16.76
N MET A 541 7.44 23.29 -17.03
CA MET A 541 6.96 22.40 -18.12
C MET A 541 7.09 22.97 -19.55
N GLY A 542 7.92 23.98 -19.75
CA GLY A 542 8.10 24.61 -21.06
C GLY A 542 7.02 25.63 -21.44
N ILE A 543 6.09 25.96 -20.55
CA ILE A 543 5.03 26.92 -20.81
C ILE A 543 5.63 28.31 -21.03
N GLY A 544 5.27 28.93 -22.16
CA GLY A 544 5.73 30.25 -22.55
C GLY A 544 7.15 30.31 -23.13
N ILE A 545 7.82 29.17 -23.32
CA ILE A 545 9.21 29.11 -23.80
C ILE A 545 9.26 29.08 -25.34
N SER A 546 10.11 29.93 -25.91
CA SER A 546 10.41 29.97 -27.35
C SER A 546 11.91 29.86 -27.59
N ILE A 547 12.33 28.91 -28.44
CA ILE A 547 13.73 28.60 -28.70
C ILE A 547 14.08 28.97 -30.15
N PHE A 548 15.17 29.71 -30.33
CA PHE A 548 15.67 30.12 -31.65
C PHE A 548 17.13 29.69 -31.83
N LYS A 549 17.36 28.61 -32.59
CA LYS A 549 18.70 28.02 -32.81
C LYS A 549 19.59 28.81 -33.79
N LYS A 550 19.02 29.70 -34.61
CA LYS A 550 19.73 30.44 -35.69
C LYS A 550 19.42 31.95 -35.71
N GLY A 551 18.89 32.49 -34.62
CA GLY A 551 18.32 33.85 -34.61
C GLY A 551 16.87 33.89 -35.04
N ALA A 552 16.27 35.09 -34.96
CA ALA A 552 14.85 35.29 -35.22
C ALA A 552 14.60 36.59 -35.99
N SER A 553 13.58 36.57 -36.85
CA SER A 553 13.03 37.82 -37.39
C SER A 553 12.40 38.64 -36.28
N LYS A 554 12.36 39.97 -36.43
CA LYS A 554 11.72 40.87 -35.46
C LYS A 554 10.26 40.50 -35.16
N GLN A 555 9.55 39.98 -36.15
CA GLN A 555 8.16 39.53 -36.00
C GLN A 555 8.07 38.23 -35.18
N ALA A 556 8.94 37.25 -35.44
CA ALA A 556 8.99 36.01 -34.67
C ALA A 556 9.42 36.27 -33.21
N PHE A 557 10.41 37.14 -33.02
CA PHE A 557 10.85 37.60 -31.70
C PHE A 557 9.71 38.26 -30.92
N LYS A 558 8.95 39.16 -31.57
CA LYS A 558 7.78 39.81 -30.99
C LYS A 558 6.72 38.79 -30.55
N ALA A 559 6.39 37.84 -31.43
CA ALA A 559 5.40 36.81 -31.11
C ALA A 559 5.84 35.94 -29.92
N ALA A 560 7.12 35.54 -29.88
CA ALA A 560 7.68 34.82 -28.73
C ALA A 560 7.59 35.61 -27.42
N LEU A 561 7.88 36.92 -27.45
CA LEU A 561 7.68 37.80 -26.28
C LEU A 561 6.22 37.88 -25.86
N GLU A 562 5.28 37.98 -26.81
CA GLU A 562 3.84 38.05 -26.50
C GLU A 562 3.34 36.77 -25.81
N ILE A 563 3.88 35.62 -26.20
CA ILE A 563 3.62 34.35 -25.51
C ILE A 563 4.21 34.40 -24.10
N ALA A 564 5.49 34.74 -23.94
CA ALA A 564 6.14 34.71 -22.63
C ALA A 564 5.51 35.69 -21.61
N PHE A 565 5.17 36.92 -22.04
CA PHE A 565 4.53 37.93 -21.18
C PHE A 565 3.06 37.61 -20.83
N ARG A 566 2.44 36.65 -21.54
CA ARG A 566 1.12 36.13 -21.15
C ARG A 566 1.20 35.29 -19.89
N GLU A 567 2.34 34.63 -19.69
CA GLU A 567 2.54 33.66 -18.61
C GLU A 567 3.22 34.26 -17.38
N ASP A 568 4.01 35.33 -17.53
CA ASP A 568 4.67 36.02 -16.41
C ASP A 568 4.82 37.52 -16.69
N HIS A 569 4.80 38.33 -15.64
CA HIS A 569 5.10 39.76 -15.71
C HIS A 569 6.56 40.06 -16.04
N THR A 570 7.44 39.08 -15.83
CA THR A 570 8.87 39.15 -16.07
C THR A 570 9.31 38.10 -17.08
N VAL A 571 9.96 38.55 -18.15
CA VAL A 571 10.48 37.69 -19.22
C VAL A 571 12.00 37.76 -19.29
N LEU A 572 12.60 36.59 -19.49
CA LEU A 572 14.03 36.39 -19.64
C LEU A 572 14.36 36.14 -21.12
N ILE A 573 15.42 36.78 -21.60
CA ILE A 573 16.02 36.50 -22.91
C ILE A 573 17.43 36.01 -22.65
N GLU A 574 17.67 34.75 -22.98
CA GLU A 574 18.87 34.03 -22.58
C GLU A 574 19.70 33.57 -23.77
N ASP A 575 21.01 33.50 -23.58
CA ASP A 575 21.91 32.83 -24.52
C ASP A 575 21.50 31.35 -24.66
N PHE A 576 21.52 30.84 -25.89
CA PHE A 576 21.25 29.42 -26.13
C PHE A 576 22.43 28.57 -25.68
N ALA A 577 22.16 27.58 -24.84
CA ALA A 577 23.14 26.56 -24.47
C ALA A 577 23.12 25.42 -25.49
N PHE A 578 24.28 25.10 -26.06
CA PHE A 578 24.43 24.01 -27.01
C PHE A 578 24.76 22.70 -26.28
N GLY A 579 24.32 21.58 -26.86
CA GLY A 579 24.58 20.24 -26.35
C GLY A 579 23.34 19.36 -26.32
N THR A 580 23.45 18.26 -25.59
CA THR A 580 22.36 17.35 -25.24
C THR A 580 21.95 17.58 -23.80
N GLU A 581 20.66 17.43 -23.51
CA GLU A 581 20.11 17.71 -22.19
C GLU A 581 20.13 16.47 -21.30
N TYR A 582 20.71 16.63 -20.11
CA TYR A 582 20.84 15.59 -19.09
C TYR A 582 20.24 16.06 -17.78
N ARG A 583 19.38 15.23 -17.19
CA ARG A 583 18.88 15.41 -15.84
C ARG A 583 19.74 14.61 -14.87
N PHE A 584 20.37 15.31 -13.93
CA PHE A 584 21.10 14.71 -12.80
C PHE A 584 20.16 14.65 -11.58
N TYR A 585 20.09 13.50 -10.93
CA TYR A 585 19.48 13.37 -9.61
C TYR A 585 20.57 13.40 -8.54
N VAL A 586 20.60 14.46 -7.73
CA VAL A 586 21.57 14.63 -6.65
C VAL A 586 20.87 14.42 -5.32
N GLN A 587 21.43 13.55 -4.49
CA GLN A 587 20.98 13.33 -3.11
C GLN A 587 22.19 13.21 -2.18
N GLU A 588 22.15 13.95 -1.07
CA GLU A 588 23.16 13.89 0.00
C GLU A 588 24.61 14.04 -0.53
N GLY A 589 24.80 14.94 -1.49
CA GLY A 589 26.12 15.19 -2.08
C GLY A 589 26.64 14.06 -2.98
N LYS A 590 25.76 13.19 -3.48
CA LYS A 590 26.06 12.15 -4.47
C LYS A 590 25.12 12.29 -5.66
N VAL A 591 25.61 11.98 -6.86
CA VAL A 591 24.76 11.81 -8.04
C VAL A 591 24.30 10.36 -8.06
N LEU A 592 23.00 10.11 -7.88
CA LEU A 592 22.46 8.75 -7.81
C LEU A 592 22.05 8.19 -9.16
N SER A 593 21.65 9.05 -10.10
CA SER A 593 21.29 8.69 -11.47
C SER A 593 21.42 9.90 -12.38
N ILE A 594 21.70 9.66 -13.65
CA ILE A 594 21.68 10.68 -14.70
C ILE A 594 20.90 10.12 -15.88
N VAL A 595 19.94 10.89 -16.38
CA VAL A 595 19.19 10.51 -17.59
C VAL A 595 19.35 11.53 -18.69
N ASN A 596 19.67 11.07 -19.90
CA ASN A 596 19.51 11.83 -21.13
C ASN A 596 18.01 11.89 -21.45
N ARG A 597 17.50 13.10 -21.70
CA ARG A 597 16.10 13.30 -22.11
C ARG A 597 16.03 13.52 -23.60
N VAL A 598 15.37 12.60 -24.30
CA VAL A 598 15.16 12.68 -25.74
C VAL A 598 13.69 12.96 -26.03
N GLY A 599 13.42 13.89 -26.94
CA GLY A 599 12.04 14.14 -27.39
C GLY A 599 11.39 12.89 -27.97
N ALA A 600 10.06 12.87 -28.03
CA ALA A 600 9.32 11.75 -28.60
C ALA A 600 9.90 11.39 -29.97
N ASN A 601 10.17 10.10 -30.20
CA ASN A 601 10.95 9.66 -31.37
C ASN A 601 10.65 8.20 -31.72
N VAL A 602 11.00 7.82 -32.94
CA VAL A 602 11.04 6.42 -33.40
C VAL A 602 12.33 6.16 -34.18
N ILE A 603 12.76 4.89 -34.21
CA ILE A 603 13.90 4.43 -35.02
C ILE A 603 13.35 3.58 -36.15
N GLY A 604 13.74 3.88 -37.39
CA GLY A 604 13.35 3.11 -38.56
C GLY A 604 13.87 1.68 -38.51
N ASP A 605 13.02 0.74 -38.95
CA ASP A 605 13.36 -0.67 -39.19
C ASP A 605 13.45 -1.00 -40.70
N GLY A 606 13.34 0.02 -41.56
CA GLY A 606 13.39 -0.12 -43.01
C GLY A 606 12.10 -0.67 -43.66
N VAL A 607 11.07 -1.02 -42.88
CA VAL A 607 9.84 -1.66 -43.38
C VAL A 607 8.55 -1.03 -42.87
N SER A 608 8.53 -0.54 -41.63
CA SER A 608 7.36 0.01 -40.96
C SER A 608 7.23 1.52 -41.22
N THR A 609 6.00 1.99 -41.30
CA THR A 609 5.73 3.44 -41.35
C THR A 609 6.00 4.09 -40.00
N VAL A 610 6.21 5.40 -39.96
CA VAL A 610 6.32 6.16 -38.69
C VAL A 610 5.15 5.85 -37.75
N LYS A 611 3.93 5.80 -38.28
CA LYS A 611 2.73 5.44 -37.49
C LYS A 611 2.84 4.05 -36.87
N ALA A 612 3.20 3.03 -37.65
CA ALA A 612 3.35 1.67 -37.14
C ALA A 612 4.48 1.55 -36.10
N LEU A 613 5.57 2.30 -36.27
CA LEU A 613 6.66 2.37 -35.30
C LEU A 613 6.21 3.03 -33.98
N VAL A 614 5.38 4.07 -34.05
CA VAL A 614 4.77 4.70 -32.87
C VAL A 614 3.84 3.73 -32.15
N ASP A 615 2.95 3.06 -32.90
CA ASP A 615 2.01 2.08 -32.33
C ASP A 615 2.78 0.97 -31.60
N LYS A 616 3.80 0.40 -32.25
CA LYS A 616 4.70 -0.61 -31.65
C LYS A 616 5.43 -0.08 -30.40
N LYS A 617 5.94 1.15 -30.43
CA LYS A 617 6.63 1.74 -29.27
C LYS A 617 5.68 1.96 -28.09
N ASN A 618 4.40 2.23 -28.37
CA ASN A 618 3.33 2.38 -27.39
C ASN A 618 2.81 1.06 -26.80
N GLU A 619 3.28 -0.10 -27.29
CA GLU A 619 3.02 -1.41 -26.69
C GLU A 619 3.90 -1.68 -25.45
N ASP A 620 4.95 -0.87 -25.20
CA ASP A 620 5.75 -0.94 -23.97
C ASP A 620 4.82 -0.74 -22.74
N PRO A 621 4.77 -1.68 -21.79
CA PRO A 621 3.90 -1.59 -20.61
C PRO A 621 4.22 -0.37 -19.74
N LYS A 622 5.42 0.22 -19.83
CA LYS A 622 5.77 1.47 -19.14
C LYS A 622 5.06 2.69 -19.73
N ARG A 623 4.45 2.59 -20.92
CA ARG A 623 3.76 3.69 -21.59
C ARG A 623 2.26 3.69 -21.30
N GLY A 624 1.85 4.68 -20.52
CA GLY A 624 0.46 4.93 -20.14
C GLY A 624 -0.08 6.24 -20.68
N ILE A 625 -1.12 6.71 -20.00
CA ILE A 625 -1.74 8.01 -20.20
C ILE A 625 -1.85 8.72 -18.84
N ASP A 626 -2.05 10.03 -18.86
CA ASP A 626 -2.38 10.85 -17.68
C ASP A 626 -1.36 10.77 -16.53
N HIS A 627 -0.08 10.54 -16.84
CA HIS A 627 1.03 10.44 -15.88
C HIS A 627 0.87 9.30 -14.86
N ARG A 628 0.06 8.29 -15.20
CA ARG A 628 -0.17 7.06 -14.42
C ARG A 628 0.80 5.93 -14.78
N SER A 629 1.79 6.19 -15.63
CA SER A 629 2.86 5.24 -15.95
C SER A 629 4.19 5.99 -16.12
N PRO A 630 5.35 5.31 -16.01
CA PRO A 630 6.65 5.99 -16.05
C PRO A 630 6.91 6.77 -17.34
N LEU A 631 6.32 6.34 -18.45
CA LEU A 631 6.40 6.97 -19.74
C LEU A 631 4.99 7.29 -20.27
N GLU A 632 4.89 8.33 -21.09
CA GLU A 632 3.65 8.61 -21.82
C GLU A 632 3.62 7.91 -23.17
N LYS A 633 2.42 7.55 -23.62
CA LYS A 633 2.21 7.16 -25.01
C LYS A 633 2.46 8.34 -25.94
N ILE A 634 3.13 8.04 -27.05
CA ILE A 634 3.38 8.99 -28.12
C ILE A 634 2.08 9.16 -28.92
N GLN A 635 1.64 10.41 -29.08
CA GLN A 635 0.48 10.74 -29.91
C GLN A 635 0.95 11.42 -31.20
N LEU A 636 0.43 10.99 -32.35
CA LEU A 636 0.68 11.67 -33.64
C LEU A 636 -0.35 12.78 -33.86
N GLY A 637 -0.33 13.78 -32.98
CA GLY A 637 -1.17 14.97 -33.06
C GLY A 637 -0.67 15.98 -34.10
N GLU A 638 -1.31 17.16 -34.13
CA GLU A 638 -0.96 18.21 -35.09
C GLU A 638 0.49 18.69 -34.95
N ILE A 639 0.98 18.80 -33.71
CA ILE A 639 2.35 19.25 -33.42
C ILE A 639 3.36 18.24 -33.97
N GLU A 640 3.17 16.96 -33.66
CA GLU A 640 4.08 15.88 -34.07
C GLU A 640 4.09 15.71 -35.58
N VAL A 641 2.92 15.80 -36.22
CA VAL A 641 2.80 15.78 -37.69
C VAL A 641 3.49 16.99 -38.32
N ASN A 642 3.40 18.17 -37.70
CA ASN A 642 4.10 19.36 -38.20
C ASN A 642 5.63 19.24 -38.01
N THR A 643 6.11 18.64 -36.92
CA THR A 643 7.53 18.33 -36.71
C THR A 643 8.05 17.32 -37.73
N LEU A 644 7.26 16.31 -38.09
CA LEU A 644 7.58 15.39 -39.19
C LEU A 644 7.70 16.13 -40.54
N LYS A 645 6.73 16.99 -40.85
CA LYS A 645 6.74 17.79 -42.10
C LYS A 645 7.98 18.67 -42.22
N GLN A 646 8.44 19.27 -41.12
CA GLN A 646 9.68 20.05 -41.08
C GLN A 646 10.93 19.22 -41.42
N GLN A 647 10.89 17.91 -41.15
CA GLN A 647 11.92 16.95 -41.54
C GLN A 647 11.69 16.35 -42.95
N GLY A 648 10.66 16.80 -43.67
CA GLY A 648 10.29 16.27 -44.99
C GLY A 648 9.64 14.88 -44.93
N LEU A 649 9.01 14.53 -43.80
CA LEU A 649 8.37 13.24 -43.55
C LEU A 649 6.88 13.40 -43.25
N THR A 650 6.15 12.30 -43.36
CA THR A 650 4.74 12.11 -43.02
C THR A 650 4.58 10.85 -42.16
N PRO A 651 3.44 10.68 -41.46
CA PRO A 651 3.18 9.47 -40.67
C PRO A 651 3.23 8.15 -41.47
N ASP A 652 3.02 8.20 -42.78
CA ASP A 652 2.95 7.04 -43.66
C ASP A 652 4.31 6.70 -44.32
N ASP A 653 5.34 7.50 -44.09
CA ASP A 653 6.68 7.24 -44.63
C ASP A 653 7.39 6.10 -43.89
N ILE A 654 8.11 5.27 -44.64
CA ILE A 654 8.98 4.21 -44.11
C ILE A 654 10.36 4.80 -43.85
N ILE A 655 10.83 4.64 -42.63
CA ILE A 655 12.12 5.20 -42.20
C ILE A 655 13.23 4.16 -42.42
N PRO A 656 14.35 4.53 -43.07
CA PRO A 656 15.49 3.64 -43.23
C PRO A 656 15.96 3.03 -41.90
N GLU A 657 16.43 1.80 -41.96
CA GLU A 657 16.92 1.07 -40.79
C GLU A 657 17.97 1.89 -40.01
N GLY A 658 17.78 2.02 -38.70
CA GLY A 658 18.68 2.73 -37.79
C GLY A 658 18.56 4.27 -37.84
N LYS A 659 17.77 4.85 -38.75
CA LYS A 659 17.55 6.30 -38.77
C LYS A 659 16.54 6.69 -37.70
N GLN A 660 16.94 7.56 -36.77
CA GLN A 660 16.04 8.16 -35.79
C GLN A 660 15.22 9.30 -36.40
N VAL A 661 13.95 9.39 -36.04
CA VAL A 661 13.05 10.49 -36.40
C VAL A 661 12.48 11.09 -35.13
N ILE A 662 12.61 12.41 -35.00
CA ILE A 662 12.10 13.18 -33.87
C ILE A 662 10.66 13.61 -34.15
N LEU A 663 9.76 13.37 -33.21
CA LEU A 663 8.35 13.75 -33.26
C LEU A 663 8.09 15.00 -32.41
N ARG A 664 8.93 15.25 -31.41
CA ARG A 664 8.86 16.41 -30.52
C ARG A 664 10.24 17.00 -30.28
N GLU A 665 10.36 18.32 -30.42
CA GLU A 665 11.61 19.03 -30.11
C GLU A 665 11.83 19.18 -28.59
N ASN A 666 10.77 19.22 -27.79
CA ASN A 666 10.90 19.18 -26.33
C ASN A 666 11.15 17.74 -25.87
N SER A 667 12.06 17.59 -24.92
CA SER A 667 12.54 16.33 -24.34
C SER A 667 11.64 15.81 -23.20
N ASN A 668 10.43 16.34 -23.06
CA ASN A 668 9.55 16.02 -21.93
C ASN A 668 8.98 14.60 -22.07
N ILE A 669 9.07 13.83 -20.98
CA ILE A 669 8.41 12.52 -20.84
C ILE A 669 6.90 12.67 -21.01
N SER A 670 6.32 13.78 -20.51
CA SER A 670 4.88 14.09 -20.62
C SER A 670 4.36 14.21 -22.05
N THR A 671 5.24 14.30 -23.05
CA THR A 671 4.90 14.34 -24.48
C THR A 671 5.35 13.10 -25.24
N GLY A 672 5.64 12.00 -24.53
CA GLY A 672 6.09 10.73 -25.11
C GLY A 672 7.60 10.64 -25.33
N GLY A 673 8.38 11.54 -24.73
CA GLY A 673 9.84 11.48 -24.71
C GLY A 673 10.40 10.23 -24.02
N ASP A 674 11.69 9.99 -24.24
CA ASP A 674 12.43 8.88 -23.63
C ASP A 674 13.42 9.41 -22.59
N SER A 675 13.53 8.72 -21.46
CA SER A 675 14.66 8.84 -20.53
C SER A 675 15.64 7.70 -20.76
N ILE A 676 16.93 8.03 -20.90
CA ILE A 676 18.00 7.05 -21.12
C ILE A 676 19.01 7.19 -19.98
N GLU A 677 19.21 6.15 -19.17
CA GLU A 677 20.19 6.16 -18.09
C GLU A 677 21.62 6.20 -18.64
N VAL A 678 22.43 7.14 -18.12
CA VAL A 678 23.82 7.38 -18.57
C VAL A 678 24.79 7.67 -17.42
N LEU A 679 24.49 7.31 -16.16
CA LEU A 679 25.36 7.60 -15.02
C LEU A 679 26.75 6.96 -15.19
N ALA A 680 26.80 5.73 -15.73
CA ALA A 680 28.04 5.00 -15.95
C ALA A 680 28.89 5.63 -17.07
N ASP A 681 28.25 6.16 -18.11
CA ASP A 681 28.91 6.75 -19.28
C ASP A 681 29.38 8.20 -19.05
N MET A 682 28.75 8.89 -18.09
CA MET A 682 29.03 10.28 -17.79
C MET A 682 30.42 10.46 -17.17
N HIS A 683 31.21 11.37 -17.75
CA HIS A 683 32.50 11.76 -17.22
C HIS A 683 32.37 12.38 -15.80
N GLU A 684 33.29 11.99 -14.91
CA GLU A 684 33.19 12.26 -13.47
C GLU A 684 33.12 13.76 -13.12
N SER A 685 33.79 14.61 -13.90
CA SER A 685 33.78 16.06 -13.71
C SER A 685 32.36 16.67 -13.71
N TYR A 686 31.43 16.12 -14.49
CA TYR A 686 30.05 16.61 -14.49
C TYR A 686 29.30 16.23 -13.22
N LYS A 687 29.61 15.07 -12.64
CA LYS A 687 29.06 14.63 -11.35
C LYS A 687 29.57 15.52 -10.22
N GLU A 688 30.86 15.83 -10.22
CA GLU A 688 31.48 16.77 -9.27
C GLU A 688 30.85 18.17 -9.37
N ILE A 689 30.59 18.65 -10.59
CA ILE A 689 29.91 19.93 -10.82
C ILE A 689 28.47 19.89 -10.30
N ALA A 690 27.71 18.83 -10.56
CA ALA A 690 26.34 18.69 -10.05
C ALA A 690 26.31 18.69 -8.51
N ILE A 691 27.24 18.01 -7.86
CA ILE A 691 27.40 18.04 -6.40
C ILE A 691 27.75 19.44 -5.90
N LYS A 692 28.66 20.15 -6.60
CA LYS A 692 29.00 21.54 -6.29
C LYS A 692 27.81 22.47 -6.45
N MET A 693 26.99 22.31 -7.49
CA MET A 693 25.75 23.06 -7.71
C MET A 693 24.79 22.88 -6.54
N ALA A 694 24.48 21.63 -6.16
CA ALA A 694 23.61 21.35 -5.02
C ALA A 694 24.12 22.00 -3.71
N LYS A 695 25.44 21.95 -3.49
CA LYS A 695 26.07 22.62 -2.34
C LYS A 695 25.93 24.13 -2.36
N VAL A 696 26.10 24.78 -3.52
CA VAL A 696 25.94 26.24 -3.67
C VAL A 696 24.49 26.65 -3.44
N LEU A 697 23.54 25.87 -3.94
CA LEU A 697 22.10 26.10 -3.74
C LEU A 697 21.64 25.77 -2.31
N GLY A 698 22.48 25.10 -1.52
CA GLY A 698 22.21 24.78 -0.12
C GLY A 698 21.21 23.65 0.08
N VAL A 699 21.07 22.75 -0.91
CA VAL A 699 20.07 21.67 -0.92
C VAL A 699 20.72 20.29 -0.84
N LYS A 700 19.97 19.33 -0.31
CA LYS A 700 20.33 17.92 -0.16
C LYS A 700 19.75 17.09 -1.29
N ILE A 701 18.55 17.40 -1.75
CA ILE A 701 17.88 16.71 -2.86
C ILE A 701 17.60 17.72 -3.96
N THR A 702 18.04 17.44 -5.19
CA THR A 702 17.72 18.28 -6.35
C THR A 702 17.86 17.55 -7.67
N GLY A 703 17.02 17.95 -8.63
CA GLY A 703 17.19 17.61 -10.04
C GLY A 703 17.84 18.75 -10.80
N LEU A 704 18.99 18.51 -11.42
CA LEU A 704 19.71 19.51 -12.20
C LEU A 704 19.66 19.19 -13.69
N ASP A 705 19.16 20.11 -14.50
CA ASP A 705 19.12 19.99 -15.96
C ASP A 705 20.33 20.70 -16.56
N LEU A 706 21.26 19.91 -17.09
CA LEU A 706 22.48 20.41 -17.73
C LEU A 706 22.42 20.16 -19.24
N MET A 707 22.81 21.16 -20.01
CA MET A 707 23.17 20.98 -21.41
C MET A 707 24.66 20.65 -21.47
N ILE A 708 25.03 19.55 -22.12
CA ILE A 708 26.42 19.07 -22.21
C ILE A 708 26.71 18.71 -23.67
N GLU A 709 27.82 19.23 -24.22
CA GLU A 709 28.19 18.97 -25.62
C GLU A 709 28.70 17.54 -25.84
N ASP A 710 29.57 17.04 -24.96
CA ASP A 710 30.13 15.68 -25.01
C ASP A 710 30.39 15.15 -23.60
N ILE A 711 29.62 14.11 -23.22
CA ILE A 711 29.66 13.49 -21.89
C ILE A 711 30.94 12.70 -21.61
N HIS A 712 31.78 12.43 -22.61
CA HIS A 712 33.03 11.69 -22.45
C HIS A 712 34.24 12.61 -22.26
N THR A 713 34.07 13.91 -22.46
CA THR A 713 35.13 14.91 -22.23
C THR A 713 35.01 15.54 -20.84
N PRO A 714 36.13 15.97 -20.24
CA PRO A 714 36.06 16.72 -18.99
C PRO A 714 35.26 18.02 -19.15
N ALA A 715 34.54 18.38 -18.10
CA ALA A 715 33.81 19.63 -18.03
C ALA A 715 34.76 20.83 -18.04
N THR A 716 34.43 21.83 -18.84
CA THR A 716 35.14 23.10 -18.97
C THR A 716 34.14 24.25 -18.84
N ALA A 717 34.63 25.49 -18.78
CA ALA A 717 33.76 26.66 -18.64
C ALA A 717 32.80 26.89 -19.82
N ASP A 718 32.98 26.20 -20.96
CA ASP A 718 32.26 26.50 -22.21
C ASP A 718 31.51 25.29 -22.80
N ASN A 719 31.72 24.06 -22.32
CA ASN A 719 31.11 22.85 -22.90
C ASN A 719 29.90 22.30 -22.11
N TYR A 720 29.43 23.04 -21.11
CA TYR A 720 28.19 22.75 -20.41
C TYR A 720 27.49 24.01 -19.90
N ALA A 721 26.20 23.91 -19.62
CA ALA A 721 25.45 24.97 -18.94
C ALA A 721 24.33 24.39 -18.08
N LEU A 722 24.08 24.98 -16.90
CA LEU A 722 22.85 24.70 -16.16
C LEU A 722 21.66 25.41 -16.82
N ILE A 723 20.64 24.63 -17.18
CA ILE A 723 19.37 25.13 -17.72
C ILE A 723 18.41 25.44 -16.58
N GLU A 724 18.26 24.50 -15.64
CA GLU A 724 17.29 24.57 -14.55
C GLU A 724 17.72 23.73 -13.33
N ALA A 725 17.36 24.16 -12.13
CA ALA A 725 17.45 23.37 -10.90
C ALA A 725 16.03 23.17 -10.34
N ASN A 726 15.72 21.96 -9.90
CA ASN A 726 14.38 21.57 -9.44
C ASN A 726 14.44 21.05 -8.00
N PHE A 727 13.55 21.55 -7.13
CA PHE A 727 13.46 21.13 -5.72
C PHE A 727 12.67 19.84 -5.52
N ASN A 728 11.75 19.52 -6.43
CA ASN A 728 10.98 18.29 -6.43
C ASN A 728 11.28 17.52 -7.73
N PRO A 729 12.46 16.89 -7.84
CA PRO A 729 12.82 16.12 -9.02
C PRO A 729 11.88 14.94 -9.25
N MET A 730 11.41 14.77 -10.49
CA MET A 730 10.66 13.59 -10.92
C MET A 730 11.51 12.32 -10.72
N MET A 731 11.14 11.45 -9.77
CA MET A 731 11.93 10.26 -9.44
C MET A 731 11.75 9.13 -10.45
N MET A 732 10.52 8.95 -10.97
CA MET A 732 10.17 7.82 -11.84
C MET A 732 11.00 7.72 -13.12
N MET A 733 11.43 8.83 -13.74
CA MET A 733 12.27 8.75 -14.94
C MET A 733 13.67 8.16 -14.67
N HIS A 734 14.13 8.23 -13.41
CA HIS A 734 15.38 7.61 -12.94
C HIS A 734 15.17 6.18 -12.49
N ILE A 735 13.99 5.86 -11.91
CA ILE A 735 13.66 4.52 -11.43
C ILE A 735 13.30 3.58 -12.59
N TYR A 736 12.55 4.07 -13.57
CA TYR A 736 12.09 3.32 -14.74
C TYR A 736 12.43 4.09 -16.02
N PRO A 737 13.71 4.15 -16.41
CA PRO A 737 14.08 4.78 -17.67
C PRO A 737 13.48 4.02 -18.86
N ALA A 738 13.31 4.71 -19.99
CA ALA A 738 12.96 4.04 -21.24
C ALA A 738 14.04 3.04 -21.66
N PHE A 739 15.31 3.44 -21.51
CA PHE A 739 16.49 2.62 -21.80
C PHE A 739 17.56 2.75 -20.71
N GLY A 740 18.31 1.69 -20.47
CA GLY A 740 19.32 1.61 -19.40
C GLY A 740 18.78 1.01 -18.10
N GLU A 741 19.67 0.78 -17.14
CA GLU A 741 19.33 0.20 -15.84
C GLU A 741 18.83 1.29 -14.89
N GLY A 742 17.59 1.18 -14.43
CA GLY A 742 17.01 2.15 -13.50
C GLY A 742 17.62 2.08 -12.10
N LYS A 743 17.52 3.18 -11.35
CA LYS A 743 18.01 3.30 -9.98
C LYS A 743 16.85 3.49 -9.01
N ARG A 744 16.67 2.58 -8.04
CA ARG A 744 15.63 2.67 -6.99
C ARG A 744 15.99 3.71 -5.91
N ILE A 745 15.98 4.99 -6.29
CA ILE A 745 16.41 6.14 -5.47
C ILE A 745 15.54 6.37 -4.23
N THR A 746 14.31 5.87 -4.20
CA THR A 746 13.42 5.88 -3.01
C THR A 746 14.01 5.10 -1.83
N LYS A 747 14.71 3.98 -2.05
CA LYS A 747 15.43 3.26 -0.99
C LYS A 747 16.61 4.06 -0.44
N ASP A 748 17.35 4.74 -1.33
CA ASP A 748 18.42 5.64 -0.90
C ASP A 748 17.84 6.80 -0.08
N LEU A 749 16.65 7.31 -0.43
CA LEU A 749 15.94 8.34 0.33
C LEU A 749 15.51 7.85 1.72
N LEU A 750 14.89 6.67 1.84
CA LEU A 750 14.51 6.10 3.13
C LEU A 750 15.72 5.94 4.06
N ALA A 751 16.84 5.41 3.52
CA ALA A 751 18.08 5.28 4.28
C ALA A 751 18.67 6.64 4.71
N PHE A 752 18.48 7.70 3.91
CA PHE A 752 18.89 9.06 4.25
C PHE A 752 17.99 9.69 5.34
N LEU A 753 16.70 9.39 5.31
CA LEU A 753 15.74 9.86 6.31
C LEU A 753 15.95 9.16 7.66
N PHE A 754 16.17 7.84 7.64
CA PHE A 754 16.29 6.98 8.82
C PHE A 754 17.65 6.25 8.86
N PRO A 755 18.77 6.96 9.05
CA PRO A 755 20.11 6.37 9.05
C PRO A 755 20.34 5.34 10.17
N GLU A 756 19.51 5.37 11.22
CA GLU A 756 19.53 4.39 12.31
C GLU A 756 18.93 3.04 11.92
N LYS A 757 18.14 2.97 10.84
CA LYS A 757 17.66 1.70 10.31
C LYS A 757 18.79 1.11 9.48
N THR A 758 19.34 -0.02 9.93
CA THR A 758 20.42 -0.69 9.23
C THR A 758 19.91 -1.10 7.85
N LYS A 759 20.64 -0.77 6.77
CA LYS A 759 20.28 -1.25 5.43
C LYS A 759 20.07 -2.76 5.51
N PHE A 760 18.90 -3.23 5.06
CA PHE A 760 18.61 -4.66 4.95
C PHE A 760 19.61 -5.30 4.00
N THR A 761 20.73 -5.76 4.53
CA THR A 761 21.49 -6.84 3.93
C THR A 761 20.84 -8.09 4.48
N GLY A 762 19.90 -8.68 3.73
CA GLY A 762 19.04 -9.79 4.18
C GLY A 762 19.80 -10.79 5.07
N GLY A 763 19.11 -11.30 6.09
CA GLY A 763 19.63 -12.12 7.18
C GLY A 763 20.66 -13.18 6.76
N LYS A 764 21.50 -13.56 7.75
CA LYS A 764 22.69 -14.43 7.66
C LYS A 764 22.71 -15.43 6.51
#